data_AF-A0A4P5XI28-F1
#
_entry.id   AF-A0A4P5XI28-F1
#
_cell.length_a   1.000
_cell.length_b   1.000
_cell.length_c   1.000
_cell.angle_alpha   90.00
_cell.angle_beta   90.00
_cell.angle_gamma   90.00
#
_symmetry.space_group_name_H-M   'P 1'
#
loop_
_entity.id
_entity.type
_entity.pdbx_description
1 polymer ?
#
loop_
_entity_poly.entity_id
_entity_poly.type
_entity_poly.pdbx_seq_one_letter_code
_entity_poly.pdbx_strand_id
1 'polypeptide(L)'
;MRKICTTLGVSATLLLANAALANDNCATPTIVAAGATPFDNTGATDDGTDAACAFPTAGVPQDDLDLYFRYTAPAGVSTINVNTCAGPTGDTTLVILDTCGGTQLACNDDSCGLRSAINSFPVTPGTTYLIRVASWRGTGGAVPVNGILTISEGTGGGNPGETCAGAIVQNGPTASPLLFDTSAYVSEGTNPCGGSGPDIFYRYTAAVTGSTTISTCGSSFDTTLQAYDACGGAPVGPCSDDACGLSSQTSFLATAGVSYIIQVDGFGGAFGSGQLTITETPAVAVANDTCATASAAVAGSNTFDNTFATADGGVASCIFVGGTDGNDVWFVYTAPAAPATQFVQFDTLGSIALDDTTLSIFDECGGTEVACNDDAGVGFLSRAVLEVTAGEDYFVRVASLTGSTLGAGDLQITEGVSPPPANDLCANAIQINGSTTSPITFDTVLASSEGTNPCGGSGPDIFYRYTASVTGTALVSLCGSSFDTTLQAYDGCGGTAVGGCSDDACGTQSEITLCVTQGQSYILQVDGFGGSSGPGQIAITETAGGGTVANDDCSGAIAAVVGSNAFDNNCATGGPGPGTCALNGSDGADVWFSFVADSTCYTFDTLASTVIGDTTIQLFDSCSATTAIGCNDDSDGGLLSSLTASGLSPGTTYFIRVAGWGVAPDRGAGVLTITDLGSCPCDQYVAAPASALAEGEECGADTNGGCNATPEAFRAITCGDTIAGNSWKDFGIQGLRDTDWYEFTITSTSDVTIKGRSQFEPQVVLLNNDCTAIVQIAVAPPRLAGCANFSVVANDLAAGTYRVFVGMAPAQLDTLCGSGANDYWFSLQVSDATPGVCDIDFNNNCVFPEDADVIDFFNVLAGAECLSCDSIDFNRNSVFPEDQDVIDFFNVLAGAPCPY
;
A
#
# COMPACT_ATOMS: atom_id res chain seq x y z
N MET A 1 66.52 52.99 18.87
CA MET A 1 67.56 53.90 19.41
C MET A 1 67.15 54.31 20.82
N ARG A 2 68.07 54.36 21.82
CA ARG A 2 68.07 55.14 23.10
C ARG A 2 66.75 55.19 23.95
N LYS A 3 66.78 55.08 25.29
CA LYS A 3 67.85 54.90 26.29
C LYS A 3 67.26 54.46 27.63
N ILE A 4 68.07 53.81 28.46
CA ILE A 4 67.83 53.43 29.87
C ILE A 4 67.85 54.66 30.79
N CYS A 5 67.07 54.67 31.89
CA CYS A 5 67.52 55.25 33.16
C CYS A 5 66.82 54.68 34.41
N THR A 6 67.61 54.38 35.43
CA THR A 6 67.22 54.08 36.83
C THR A 6 67.86 55.14 37.76
N THR A 7 67.79 55.18 39.10
CA THR A 7 67.32 54.27 40.17
C THR A 7 67.11 55.10 41.46
N LEU A 8 66.43 54.56 42.49
CA LEU A 8 66.45 54.99 43.92
C LEU A 8 65.75 56.35 44.26
N GLY A 9 65.13 56.56 45.43
CA GLY A 9 64.81 55.66 46.55
C GLY A 9 64.42 56.40 47.87
N VAL A 10 63.63 55.73 48.72
CA VAL A 10 63.33 56.01 50.16
C VAL A 10 62.24 57.06 50.53
N SER A 11 61.06 56.50 50.86
CA SER A 11 60.15 56.79 51.98
C SER A 11 59.94 58.20 52.54
N ALA A 12 58.68 58.67 52.41
CA ALA A 12 57.99 59.44 53.45
C ALA A 12 56.67 58.72 53.79
N THR A 13 56.59 58.14 54.98
CA THR A 13 55.38 57.44 55.45
C THR A 13 54.31 58.47 55.85
N LEU A 14 53.31 58.66 55.00
CA LEU A 14 52.09 59.39 55.35
C LEU A 14 50.98 58.37 55.61
N LEU A 15 50.17 58.58 56.65
CA LEU A 15 49.11 57.66 57.06
C LEU A 15 48.15 57.39 55.88
N LEU A 16 48.13 56.15 55.41
CA LEU A 16 47.02 55.61 54.65
C LEU A 16 45.82 55.51 55.61
N ALA A 17 44.85 56.40 55.44
CA ALA A 17 43.48 55.92 55.52
C ALA A 17 43.33 54.99 54.31
N ASN A 18 43.02 53.71 54.53
CA ASN A 18 42.65 52.83 53.42
C ASN A 18 41.51 53.52 52.68
N ALA A 19 41.68 53.74 51.38
CA ALA A 19 40.51 53.90 50.53
C ALA A 19 39.73 52.59 50.67
N ALA A 20 38.45 52.66 51.06
CA ALA A 20 37.59 51.49 51.07
C ALA A 20 37.65 50.82 49.70
N LEU A 21 37.62 49.49 49.66
CA LEU A 21 37.71 48.79 48.39
C LEU A 21 36.51 49.21 47.53
N ALA A 22 36.67 49.24 46.20
CA ALA A 22 35.51 49.46 45.36
C ALA A 22 34.50 48.34 45.64
N ASN A 23 33.23 48.69 45.78
CA ASN A 23 32.13 47.75 45.99
C ASN A 23 32.23 46.77 47.19
N ASP A 24 33.05 47.10 48.19
CA ASP A 24 33.10 46.49 49.54
C ASP A 24 31.69 46.36 50.16
N ASN A 25 30.97 47.48 50.21
CA ASN A 25 29.67 47.58 50.88
C ASN A 25 28.51 47.62 49.88
N CYS A 26 27.41 46.91 50.19
CA CYS A 26 26.19 46.91 49.37
C CYS A 26 25.53 48.28 49.16
N ALA A 27 25.88 49.28 49.96
CA ALA A 27 25.43 50.67 49.81
C ALA A 27 26.13 51.40 48.64
N THR A 28 27.31 50.93 48.22
CA THR A 28 28.11 51.52 47.12
C THR A 28 28.56 50.44 46.12
N PRO A 29 27.63 49.72 45.48
CA PRO A 29 27.94 48.60 44.60
C PRO A 29 28.47 49.07 43.24
N THR A 30 29.29 48.24 42.60
CA THR A 30 29.81 48.50 41.24
C THR A 30 28.72 48.17 40.22
N ILE A 31 28.38 49.12 39.36
CA ILE A 31 27.33 48.93 38.35
C ILE A 31 27.87 48.07 37.22
N VAL A 32 27.14 47.01 36.88
CA VAL A 32 27.48 46.05 35.82
C VAL A 32 26.30 45.85 34.85
N ALA A 33 26.62 45.32 33.68
CA ALA A 33 25.68 44.87 32.64
C ALA A 33 26.06 43.46 32.19
N ALA A 34 25.35 42.88 31.22
CA ALA A 34 25.77 41.62 30.58
C ALA A 34 27.23 41.67 30.10
N GLY A 35 27.92 40.54 30.22
CA GLY A 35 29.33 40.38 29.88
C GLY A 35 30.20 39.99 31.08
N ALA A 36 31.51 40.09 30.88
CA ALA A 36 32.54 39.70 31.84
C ALA A 36 33.08 40.92 32.61
N THR A 37 32.98 40.89 33.93
CA THR A 37 33.49 41.92 34.85
C THR A 37 34.57 41.33 35.76
N PRO A 38 35.85 41.73 35.64
CA PRO A 38 36.89 41.31 36.57
C PRO A 38 36.64 41.80 38.00
N PHE A 39 36.95 40.97 39.00
CA PHE A 39 36.90 41.32 40.41
C PHE A 39 38.12 40.80 41.18
N ASP A 40 38.42 41.45 42.31
CA ASP A 40 39.45 41.05 43.27
C ASP A 40 39.01 41.58 44.65
N ASN A 41 38.68 40.68 45.59
CA ASN A 41 38.22 41.05 46.94
C ASN A 41 39.38 41.20 47.95
N THR A 42 40.64 41.28 47.49
CA THR A 42 41.81 41.42 48.37
C THR A 42 41.73 42.69 49.20
N GLY A 43 41.41 42.53 50.48
CA GLY A 43 41.27 43.63 51.43
C GLY A 43 39.84 44.15 51.61
N ALA A 44 38.83 43.42 51.12
CA ALA A 44 37.44 43.65 51.43
C ALA A 44 37.13 43.40 52.93
N THR A 45 35.99 43.89 53.41
CA THR A 45 35.35 43.43 54.65
C THR A 45 34.29 42.36 54.37
N ASP A 46 33.64 41.86 55.42
CA ASP A 46 32.43 41.04 55.29
C ASP A 46 31.26 41.90 55.81
N ASP A 47 30.55 42.51 54.88
CA ASP A 47 29.45 43.45 55.16
C ASP A 47 28.07 42.76 55.06
N GLY A 48 28.03 41.48 54.66
CA GLY A 48 26.84 40.69 54.42
C GLY A 48 26.38 39.77 55.56
N THR A 49 25.38 38.96 55.25
CA THR A 49 25.00 37.77 56.04
C THR A 49 25.34 36.52 55.24
N ASP A 50 25.75 35.44 55.93
CA ASP A 50 26.02 34.13 55.32
C ASP A 50 24.92 33.71 54.33
N ALA A 51 25.33 33.27 53.14
CA ALA A 51 24.44 32.80 52.08
C ALA A 51 23.69 31.53 52.53
N ALA A 52 22.37 31.47 52.28
CA ALA A 52 21.55 30.35 52.76
C ALA A 52 21.83 28.97 52.10
N CYS A 53 22.71 28.91 51.10
CA CYS A 53 23.17 27.69 50.42
C CYS A 53 24.52 27.18 50.95
N ALA A 54 25.25 27.96 51.74
CA ALA A 54 26.46 27.46 52.40
C ALA A 54 26.07 26.40 53.46
N PHE A 55 26.87 25.34 53.60
CA PHE A 55 26.55 24.20 54.48
C PHE A 55 26.60 24.59 55.97
N PRO A 56 25.45 24.71 56.68
CA PRO A 56 25.39 25.42 57.96
C PRO A 56 26.16 24.72 59.08
N THR A 57 27.31 25.29 59.47
CA THR A 57 28.06 24.89 60.66
C THR A 57 27.76 25.88 61.79
N ALA A 58 26.97 25.44 62.77
CA ALA A 58 26.43 26.31 63.81
C ALA A 58 27.52 27.10 64.57
N GLY A 59 27.52 28.43 64.40
CA GLY A 59 28.41 29.36 65.11
C GLY A 59 29.72 29.71 64.39
N VAL A 60 29.88 29.33 63.13
CA VAL A 60 31.03 29.71 62.29
C VAL A 60 30.50 30.50 61.08
N PRO A 61 30.87 31.79 60.89
CA PRO A 61 30.59 32.51 59.65
C PRO A 61 31.18 31.78 58.45
N GLN A 62 30.44 31.73 57.35
CA GLN A 62 30.68 30.84 56.21
C GLN A 62 31.19 31.61 54.99
N ASP A 63 30.70 32.84 54.82
CA ASP A 63 31.25 33.81 53.90
C ASP A 63 32.24 34.75 54.62
N ASP A 64 33.10 35.40 53.86
CA ASP A 64 33.95 36.54 54.27
C ASP A 64 34.34 37.33 52.99
N LEU A 65 34.94 38.50 53.15
CA LEU A 65 35.52 39.29 52.03
C LEU A 65 34.55 39.47 50.84
N ASP A 66 33.47 40.24 51.01
CA ASP A 66 32.42 40.33 49.99
C ASP A 66 32.53 41.56 49.05
N LEU A 67 31.98 41.39 47.85
CA LEU A 67 31.92 42.41 46.81
C LEU A 67 30.53 42.46 46.18
N TYR A 68 29.97 43.66 46.08
CA TYR A 68 28.59 43.89 45.62
C TYR A 68 28.50 44.54 44.24
N PHE A 69 27.88 43.85 43.30
CA PHE A 69 27.62 44.33 41.95
C PHE A 69 26.14 44.66 41.79
N ARG A 70 25.83 45.73 41.06
CA ARG A 70 24.44 46.16 40.81
C ARG A 70 24.11 46.03 39.34
N TYR A 71 23.12 45.19 39.06
CA TYR A 71 22.64 44.90 37.72
C TYR A 71 21.18 45.35 37.58
N THR A 72 20.84 46.05 36.51
CA THR A 72 19.47 46.46 36.20
C THR A 72 19.03 45.77 34.92
N ALA A 73 18.01 44.92 34.99
CA ALA A 73 17.56 44.11 33.86
C ALA A 73 17.08 44.99 32.69
N PRO A 74 17.68 44.87 31.48
CA PRO A 74 17.22 45.62 30.31
C PRO A 74 15.81 45.26 29.86
N ALA A 75 15.23 46.10 29.00
CA ALA A 75 13.94 45.82 28.39
C ALA A 75 14.04 44.58 27.48
N GLY A 76 13.17 43.59 27.72
CA GLY A 76 13.13 42.32 26.97
C GLY A 76 13.78 41.13 27.67
N VAL A 77 14.63 41.35 28.69
CA VAL A 77 15.30 40.28 29.44
C VAL A 77 14.39 39.74 30.54
N SER A 78 14.16 38.43 30.55
CA SER A 78 13.34 37.75 31.57
C SER A 78 14.11 36.77 32.45
N THR A 79 15.32 36.37 32.05
CA THR A 79 16.24 35.54 32.84
C THR A 79 17.68 36.04 32.75
N ILE A 80 18.50 35.75 33.76
CA ILE A 80 19.96 35.91 33.70
C ILE A 80 20.68 34.66 34.22
N ASN A 81 21.86 34.38 33.67
CA ASN A 81 22.85 33.51 34.29
C ASN A 81 23.95 34.38 34.88
N VAL A 82 24.40 34.07 36.09
CA VAL A 82 25.46 34.79 36.80
C VAL A 82 26.48 33.76 37.30
N ASN A 83 27.76 33.88 36.96
CA ASN A 83 28.76 32.91 37.42
C ASN A 83 30.17 33.51 37.61
N THR A 84 30.99 32.83 38.41
CA THR A 84 32.42 33.12 38.65
C THR A 84 33.37 32.10 37.99
N CYS A 85 32.84 31.19 37.16
CA CYS A 85 33.55 30.01 36.65
C CYS A 85 34.75 30.32 35.74
N ALA A 86 34.84 31.53 35.19
CA ALA A 86 35.77 31.89 34.10
C ALA A 86 37.15 32.42 34.56
N GLY A 87 37.62 32.10 35.78
CA GLY A 87 38.91 32.60 36.28
C GLY A 87 39.60 31.75 37.35
N PRO A 88 40.93 31.95 37.57
CA PRO A 88 41.67 31.23 38.61
C PRO A 88 41.98 32.11 39.84
N THR A 89 41.22 31.97 40.93
CA THR A 89 41.69 31.43 42.23
C THR A 89 40.63 31.52 43.33
N GLY A 90 40.64 30.52 44.22
CA GLY A 90 39.94 30.53 45.51
C GLY A 90 38.42 30.41 45.46
N ASP A 91 37.87 30.02 46.61
CA ASP A 91 36.53 29.45 46.78
C ASP A 91 35.45 30.55 46.88
N THR A 92 34.36 30.46 46.12
CA THR A 92 33.42 31.59 45.94
C THR A 92 31.96 31.24 46.17
N THR A 93 31.30 31.96 47.08
CA THR A 93 29.84 31.98 47.23
C THR A 93 29.23 33.08 46.37
N LEU A 94 28.09 32.82 45.73
CA LEU A 94 27.36 33.79 44.89
C LEU A 94 25.93 33.98 45.39
N VAL A 95 25.47 35.22 45.55
CA VAL A 95 24.12 35.55 46.06
C VAL A 95 23.47 36.63 45.22
N ILE A 96 22.18 36.50 44.90
CA ILE A 96 21.35 37.55 44.31
C ILE A 96 20.35 38.04 45.36
N LEU A 97 20.28 39.35 45.58
CA LEU A 97 19.38 40.03 46.52
C LEU A 97 18.47 41.04 45.82
N ASP A 98 17.30 41.30 46.41
CA ASP A 98 16.40 42.37 45.94
C ASP A 98 17.01 43.78 46.13
N THR A 99 17.67 44.01 47.26
CA THR A 99 18.17 45.30 47.74
C THR A 99 19.30 45.10 48.77
N CYS A 100 20.01 46.18 49.12
CA CYS A 100 21.10 46.14 50.11
C CYS A 100 20.53 45.87 51.52
N GLY A 101 20.96 44.75 52.13
CA GLY A 101 20.39 44.24 53.38
C GLY A 101 18.96 43.67 53.25
N GLY A 102 18.51 43.39 52.02
CA GLY A 102 17.17 42.89 51.73
C GLY A 102 17.09 41.36 51.61
N THR A 103 16.10 40.87 50.86
CA THR A 103 15.84 39.43 50.74
C THR A 103 16.82 38.78 49.76
N GLN A 104 17.46 37.69 50.18
CA GLN A 104 18.14 36.78 49.26
C GLN A 104 17.11 36.09 48.36
N LEU A 105 17.25 36.26 47.04
CA LEU A 105 16.35 35.72 46.01
C LEU A 105 16.88 34.41 45.42
N ALA A 106 18.20 34.29 45.29
CA ALA A 106 18.90 33.08 44.87
C ALA A 106 20.31 33.08 45.46
N CYS A 107 20.92 31.91 45.62
CA CYS A 107 22.35 31.80 45.86
C CYS A 107 22.89 30.46 45.34
N ASN A 108 24.19 30.37 45.18
CA ASN A 108 24.89 29.13 44.94
C ASN A 108 26.25 29.11 45.65
N ASP A 109 26.65 27.90 46.03
CA ASP A 109 27.98 27.47 46.46
C ASP A 109 28.35 26.28 45.53
N ASP A 110 29.60 26.17 45.07
CA ASP A 110 30.16 25.02 44.33
C ASP A 110 29.50 24.49 43.02
N SER A 111 28.90 25.33 42.16
CA SER A 111 28.37 24.87 40.84
C SER A 111 29.41 24.49 39.78
N CYS A 112 30.65 25.00 39.83
CA CYS A 112 31.68 24.77 38.80
C CYS A 112 33.05 24.46 39.41
N GLY A 113 33.08 23.39 40.21
CA GLY A 113 34.13 23.13 41.18
C GLY A 113 33.93 24.05 42.37
N LEU A 114 35.01 24.59 42.95
CA LEU A 114 34.96 25.54 44.08
C LEU A 114 34.49 26.97 43.68
N ARG A 115 33.66 27.10 42.65
CA ARG A 115 33.18 28.36 42.06
C ARG A 115 31.68 28.27 41.85
N SER A 116 31.01 29.42 41.86
CA SER A 116 29.55 29.47 41.90
C SER A 116 28.91 30.00 40.61
N ALA A 117 27.73 29.45 40.32
CA ALA A 117 26.87 29.82 39.20
C ALA A 117 25.39 29.78 39.64
N ILE A 118 24.64 30.80 39.27
CA ILE A 118 23.19 30.86 39.38
C ILE A 118 22.67 30.99 37.95
N ASN A 119 22.10 29.92 37.43
CA ASN A 119 21.60 29.84 36.06
C ASN A 119 20.09 30.11 36.01
N SER A 120 19.61 30.67 34.89
CA SER A 120 18.20 30.99 34.61
C SER A 120 17.45 31.76 35.73
N PHE A 121 18.13 32.63 36.47
CA PHE A 121 17.49 33.44 37.51
C PHE A 121 16.45 34.39 36.89
N PRO A 122 15.17 34.33 37.30
CA PRO A 122 14.12 35.15 36.70
C PRO A 122 14.26 36.63 37.09
N VAL A 123 14.28 37.51 36.09
CA VAL A 123 14.36 38.96 36.27
C VAL A 123 13.17 39.68 35.66
N THR A 124 12.73 40.75 36.32
CA THR A 124 11.70 41.65 35.78
C THR A 124 12.39 42.81 35.06
N PRO A 125 12.08 43.09 33.78
CA PRO A 125 12.61 44.24 33.05
C PRO A 125 12.48 45.56 33.83
N GLY A 126 13.58 46.31 33.94
CA GLY A 126 13.67 47.55 34.69
C GLY A 126 13.88 47.40 36.20
N THR A 127 13.75 46.19 36.76
CA THR A 127 14.11 45.93 38.16
C THR A 127 15.63 45.87 38.31
N THR A 128 16.12 46.35 39.46
CA THR A 128 17.53 46.31 39.83
C THR A 128 17.76 45.28 40.92
N TYR A 129 18.82 44.50 40.76
CA TYR A 129 19.24 43.42 41.64
C TYR A 129 20.66 43.69 42.15
N LEU A 130 20.98 43.16 43.33
CA LEU A 130 22.35 43.09 43.82
C LEU A 130 22.89 41.69 43.69
N ILE A 131 24.11 41.57 43.21
CA ILE A 131 24.88 40.33 43.10
C ILE A 131 26.04 40.46 44.08
N ARG A 132 26.10 39.62 45.11
CA ARG A 132 27.21 39.52 46.05
C ARG A 132 28.10 38.35 45.63
N VAL A 133 29.39 38.59 45.50
CA VAL A 133 30.43 37.58 45.37
C VAL A 133 31.27 37.61 46.64
N ALA A 134 31.39 36.50 47.35
CA ALA A 134 32.13 36.40 48.61
C ALA A 134 33.18 35.28 48.54
N SER A 135 34.21 35.36 49.39
CA SER A 135 35.10 34.23 49.64
C SER A 135 34.45 33.23 50.59
N TRP A 136 34.49 31.95 50.27
CA TRP A 136 34.15 30.91 51.25
C TRP A 136 35.22 30.83 52.35
N ARG A 137 34.78 30.74 53.60
CA ARG A 137 35.62 30.97 54.80
C ARG A 137 36.08 29.70 55.51
N GLY A 138 35.21 28.70 55.55
CA GLY A 138 35.43 27.43 56.26
C GLY A 138 35.90 27.58 57.71
N THR A 139 36.58 26.56 58.21
CA THR A 139 37.21 26.57 59.56
C THR A 139 38.62 27.17 59.58
N GLY A 140 39.18 27.51 58.41
CA GLY A 140 40.54 28.04 58.26
C GLY A 140 40.64 29.57 58.23
N GLY A 141 39.52 30.28 58.00
CA GLY A 141 39.51 31.70 57.65
C GLY A 141 39.61 31.88 56.14
N ALA A 142 39.00 32.96 55.63
CA ALA A 142 38.84 33.14 54.19
C ALA A 142 40.16 33.46 53.46
N VAL A 143 40.20 32.98 52.23
CA VAL A 143 41.26 33.28 51.26
C VAL A 143 40.69 34.26 50.24
N PRO A 144 41.33 35.42 49.98
CA PRO A 144 40.89 36.33 48.94
C PRO A 144 40.78 35.64 47.58
N VAL A 145 39.73 36.00 46.84
CA VAL A 145 39.43 35.52 45.49
C VAL A 145 39.54 36.65 44.48
N ASN A 146 40.09 36.31 43.32
CA ASN A 146 40.03 37.16 42.15
C ASN A 146 39.67 36.34 40.90
N GLY A 147 38.93 36.96 39.99
CA GLY A 147 38.27 36.24 38.92
C GLY A 147 37.43 37.14 38.03
N ILE A 148 36.49 36.51 37.33
CA ILE A 148 35.59 37.18 36.38
C ILE A 148 34.16 36.82 36.76
N LEU A 149 33.37 37.82 37.12
CA LEU A 149 31.92 37.73 37.23
C LEU A 149 31.34 37.84 35.82
N THR A 150 30.69 36.80 35.35
CA THR A 150 30.03 36.76 34.04
C THR A 150 28.52 36.83 34.22
N ILE A 151 27.86 37.76 33.52
CA ILE A 151 26.39 37.84 33.44
C ILE A 151 25.98 37.60 31.98
N SER A 152 25.07 36.66 31.72
CA SER A 152 24.42 36.50 30.42
C SER A 152 22.90 36.66 30.54
N GLU A 153 22.28 37.30 29.55
CA GLU A 153 20.87 37.66 29.54
C GLU A 153 20.06 36.71 28.63
N GLY A 154 18.86 36.32 29.07
CA GLY A 154 17.98 35.38 28.37
C GLY A 154 16.53 35.85 28.25
N THR A 155 15.81 35.27 27.28
CA THR A 155 14.41 35.59 26.96
C THR A 155 13.56 34.31 26.88
N GLY A 156 13.22 33.73 28.03
CA GLY A 156 12.41 32.51 28.12
C GLY A 156 12.60 31.81 29.46
N GLY A 157 11.53 31.22 30.00
CA GLY A 157 11.56 30.47 31.25
C GLY A 157 11.44 28.97 30.99
N GLY A 158 12.48 28.24 31.39
CA GLY A 158 12.64 26.78 31.30
C GLY A 158 14.05 26.43 31.80
N ASN A 159 14.34 25.16 32.09
CA ASN A 159 15.73 24.77 32.39
C ASN A 159 16.60 24.94 31.13
N PRO A 160 17.92 25.21 31.26
CA PRO A 160 18.82 25.11 30.12
C PRO A 160 18.77 23.69 29.54
N GLY A 161 18.48 23.54 28.25
CA GLY A 161 18.26 22.23 27.64
C GLY A 161 16.83 21.71 27.67
N GLU A 162 15.85 22.41 28.25
CA GLU A 162 14.43 21.99 28.26
C GLU A 162 13.83 21.87 26.86
N THR A 163 14.29 22.71 25.91
CA THR A 163 13.77 22.75 24.55
C THR A 163 14.94 22.77 23.57
N CYS A 164 14.76 22.29 22.33
CA CYS A 164 15.84 22.35 21.34
C CYS A 164 16.26 23.79 20.96
N ALA A 165 15.41 24.79 21.26
CA ALA A 165 15.76 26.21 21.16
C ALA A 165 16.66 26.67 22.32
N GLY A 166 16.40 26.17 23.54
CA GLY A 166 17.19 26.42 24.75
C GLY A 166 18.35 25.45 24.99
N ALA A 167 18.71 24.64 23.99
CA ALA A 167 19.67 23.54 24.09
C ALA A 167 21.04 23.94 24.65
N ILE A 168 21.60 23.11 25.55
CA ILE A 168 22.90 23.33 26.20
C ILE A 168 24.02 23.26 25.16
N VAL A 169 24.82 24.34 25.04
CA VAL A 169 25.89 24.41 24.03
C VAL A 169 27.09 23.57 24.46
N GLN A 170 27.47 22.61 23.61
CA GLN A 170 28.71 21.83 23.71
C GLN A 170 29.53 22.01 22.42
N ASN A 171 30.77 22.48 22.54
CA ASN A 171 31.64 22.70 21.39
C ASN A 171 32.80 21.72 21.42
N GLY A 172 32.89 20.86 20.40
CA GLY A 172 33.89 19.81 20.30
C GLY A 172 33.59 18.56 21.15
N PRO A 173 34.53 17.61 21.21
CA PRO A 173 34.39 16.40 22.01
C PRO A 173 34.49 16.70 23.50
N THR A 174 33.91 15.84 24.33
CA THR A 174 33.93 15.99 25.79
C THR A 174 35.27 15.51 26.36
N ALA A 175 36.00 16.38 27.06
CA ALA A 175 37.24 15.99 27.76
C ALA A 175 37.00 15.07 28.99
N SER A 176 35.77 15.10 29.52
CA SER A 176 35.22 14.23 30.55
C SER A 176 33.69 14.19 30.39
N PRO A 177 32.99 13.12 30.82
CA PRO A 177 31.54 13.04 30.65
C PRO A 177 30.82 14.24 31.26
N LEU A 178 29.86 14.81 30.53
CA LEU A 178 28.99 15.88 30.98
C LEU A 178 27.87 15.27 31.84
N LEU A 179 27.85 15.58 33.14
CA LEU A 179 26.79 15.09 34.02
C LEU A 179 25.49 15.88 33.78
N PHE A 180 24.36 15.17 33.81
CA PHE A 180 23.02 15.75 33.72
C PHE A 180 22.04 15.04 34.66
N ASP A 181 20.87 15.63 34.87
CA ASP A 181 19.77 15.00 35.60
C ASP A 181 18.44 15.45 34.98
N THR A 182 17.68 14.52 34.42
CA THR A 182 16.40 14.82 33.75
C THR A 182 15.23 14.97 34.74
N SER A 183 15.44 14.73 36.04
CA SER A 183 14.37 14.76 37.07
C SER A 183 13.65 16.11 37.25
N ALA A 184 14.21 17.19 36.70
CA ALA A 184 13.66 18.55 36.77
C ALA A 184 12.98 19.04 35.46
N TYR A 185 13.01 18.22 34.41
CA TYR A 185 12.56 18.53 33.05
C TYR A 185 11.16 17.94 32.80
N VAL A 186 10.53 18.32 31.69
CA VAL A 186 9.34 17.66 31.13
C VAL A 186 9.65 17.12 29.73
N SER A 187 8.74 16.32 29.16
CA SER A 187 8.87 15.81 27.80
C SER A 187 8.34 16.86 26.80
N GLU A 188 9.20 17.40 25.93
CA GLU A 188 8.81 18.35 24.88
C GLU A 188 8.64 17.70 23.49
N GLY A 189 8.86 16.38 23.35
CA GLY A 189 8.65 15.68 22.08
C GLY A 189 8.60 14.15 22.22
N THR A 190 8.40 13.45 21.10
CA THR A 190 8.50 11.99 21.02
C THR A 190 9.84 11.60 20.43
N ASN A 191 10.69 10.92 21.19
CA ASN A 191 11.91 10.32 20.65
C ASN A 191 11.54 9.05 19.83
N PRO A 192 11.99 8.90 18.57
CA PRO A 192 11.52 7.84 17.68
C PRO A 192 11.84 6.40 18.12
N CYS A 193 12.77 6.19 19.07
CA CYS A 193 13.05 4.89 19.68
C CYS A 193 12.38 4.68 21.05
N GLY A 194 11.22 5.30 21.29
CA GLY A 194 10.37 4.98 22.45
C GLY A 194 10.65 5.79 23.72
N GLY A 195 11.43 6.87 23.60
CA GLY A 195 11.54 7.88 24.66
C GLY A 195 10.21 8.60 24.86
N SER A 196 9.82 8.71 26.12
CA SER A 196 8.58 9.35 26.55
C SER A 196 8.73 9.94 27.96
N GLY A 197 9.96 10.26 28.35
CA GLY A 197 10.31 10.81 29.64
C GLY A 197 10.64 12.31 29.53
N PRO A 198 11.02 12.92 30.66
CA PRO A 198 11.72 14.20 30.67
C PRO A 198 12.97 14.17 29.78
N ASP A 199 13.03 15.07 28.79
CA ASP A 199 14.13 15.14 27.84
C ASP A 199 15.03 16.36 28.05
N ILE A 200 16.28 16.24 27.59
CA ILE A 200 17.29 17.30 27.66
C ILE A 200 18.05 17.42 26.34
N PHE A 201 18.10 18.64 25.82
CA PHE A 201 18.67 18.98 24.53
C PHE A 201 20.06 19.62 24.65
N TYR A 202 21.00 19.15 23.83
CA TYR A 202 22.31 19.77 23.63
C TYR A 202 22.46 20.29 22.21
N ARG A 203 23.06 21.48 22.06
CA ARG A 203 23.53 22.02 20.79
C ARG A 203 25.01 21.70 20.66
N TYR A 204 25.33 20.63 19.97
CA TYR A 204 26.69 20.17 19.75
C TYR A 204 27.27 20.76 18.47
N THR A 205 28.43 21.41 18.53
CA THR A 205 29.17 21.88 17.35
C THR A 205 30.44 21.06 17.19
N ALA A 206 30.58 20.35 16.06
CA ALA A 206 31.73 19.47 15.83
C ALA A 206 33.03 20.26 15.63
N ALA A 207 34.13 19.83 16.26
CA ALA A 207 35.43 20.47 16.09
C ALA A 207 36.19 19.96 14.85
N VAL A 208 35.92 18.73 14.39
CA VAL A 208 36.45 18.15 13.14
C VAL A 208 35.34 17.62 12.24
N THR A 209 35.63 17.46 10.94
CA THR A 209 34.80 16.65 10.04
C THR A 209 35.17 15.19 10.25
N GLY A 210 34.19 14.31 10.42
CA GLY A 210 34.41 12.89 10.73
C GLY A 210 33.26 12.23 11.46
N SER A 211 33.50 11.05 12.04
CA SER A 211 32.49 10.37 12.84
C SER A 211 32.45 10.99 14.24
N THR A 212 31.25 11.37 14.66
CA THR A 212 30.94 11.73 16.04
C THR A 212 30.16 10.60 16.67
N THR A 213 30.68 10.04 17.77
CA THR A 213 29.93 9.12 18.64
C THR A 213 29.41 9.88 19.85
N ILE A 214 28.10 9.84 20.05
CA ILE A 214 27.40 10.34 21.24
C ILE A 214 27.02 9.15 22.11
N SER A 215 27.26 9.23 23.42
CA SER A 215 27.05 8.11 24.34
C SER A 215 26.53 8.57 25.70
N THR A 216 25.47 7.92 26.16
CA THR A 216 24.93 8.06 27.53
C THR A 216 25.31 6.88 28.45
N CYS A 217 26.22 6.00 27.99
CA CYS A 217 26.61 4.78 28.68
C CYS A 217 27.08 5.04 30.12
N GLY A 218 26.47 4.36 31.09
CA GLY A 218 26.74 4.54 32.52
C GLY A 218 25.82 5.54 33.22
N SER A 219 24.74 5.97 32.58
CA SER A 219 23.64 6.71 33.22
C SER A 219 22.88 5.81 34.21
N SER A 220 22.18 6.39 35.19
CA SER A 220 21.49 5.63 36.24
C SER A 220 20.04 5.24 35.91
N PHE A 221 19.59 5.57 34.70
CA PHE A 221 18.24 5.31 34.20
C PHE A 221 18.32 4.92 32.73
N ASP A 222 17.20 4.41 32.23
CA ASP A 222 17.03 3.90 30.88
C ASP A 222 16.94 5.06 29.87
N THR A 223 17.96 5.23 29.01
CA THR A 223 18.07 6.40 28.11
C THR A 223 17.88 6.04 26.64
N THR A 224 17.07 6.82 25.93
CA THR A 224 17.04 6.89 24.46
C THR A 224 17.82 8.10 23.96
N LEU A 225 18.33 8.02 22.72
CA LEU A 225 19.25 9.02 22.18
C LEU A 225 19.06 9.22 20.67
N GLN A 226 18.85 10.47 20.23
CA GLN A 226 18.75 10.83 18.83
C GLN A 226 19.53 12.13 18.54
N ALA A 227 20.19 12.19 17.38
CA ALA A 227 20.85 13.39 16.86
C ALA A 227 20.15 13.92 15.60
N TYR A 228 20.05 15.24 15.46
CA TYR A 228 19.38 15.95 14.38
C TYR A 228 20.28 17.04 13.77
N ASP A 229 20.08 17.37 12.49
CA ASP A 229 20.79 18.46 11.80
C ASP A 229 20.45 19.86 12.34
N ALA A 230 19.23 20.03 12.85
CA ALA A 230 18.73 21.26 13.45
C ALA A 230 17.62 20.99 14.49
N CYS A 231 17.20 22.04 15.21
CA CYS A 231 16.05 21.99 16.12
C CYS A 231 14.76 21.83 15.30
N GLY A 232 14.11 20.67 15.42
CA GLY A 232 13.00 20.25 14.56
C GLY A 232 13.40 19.81 13.15
N GLY A 233 14.68 19.47 12.94
CA GLY A 233 15.23 19.03 11.67
C GLY A 233 15.23 17.51 11.46
N ALA A 234 16.00 17.04 10.48
CA ALA A 234 16.10 15.62 10.12
C ALA A 234 17.09 14.88 11.04
N PRO A 235 16.84 13.59 11.37
CA PRO A 235 17.80 12.77 12.09
C PRO A 235 19.07 12.54 11.25
N VAL A 236 20.25 12.67 11.86
CA VAL A 236 21.55 12.52 11.17
C VAL A 236 22.27 11.20 11.47
N GLY A 237 21.71 10.38 12.36
CA GLY A 237 22.18 9.05 12.70
C GLY A 237 21.04 8.19 13.24
N PRO A 238 21.27 6.88 13.45
CA PRO A 238 20.24 5.98 13.95
C PRO A 238 19.82 6.38 15.37
N CYS A 239 18.52 6.21 15.66
CA CYS A 239 18.02 6.29 17.02
C CYS A 239 18.59 5.15 17.85
N SER A 240 19.04 5.45 19.06
CA SER A 240 19.58 4.44 19.97
C SER A 240 18.66 4.27 21.17
N ASP A 241 18.43 3.00 21.48
CA ASP A 241 17.93 2.47 22.74
C ASP A 241 18.81 1.27 23.13
N ASP A 242 19.03 1.03 24.43
CA ASP A 242 19.75 -0.14 24.98
C ASP A 242 21.18 -0.50 24.45
N ALA A 243 21.85 0.38 23.70
CA ALA A 243 23.14 0.09 23.03
C ALA A 243 24.30 -0.33 23.98
N CYS A 244 24.22 -0.04 25.27
CA CYS A 244 25.26 -0.37 26.26
C CYS A 244 24.70 -0.75 27.65
N GLY A 245 23.72 -1.65 27.67
CA GLY A 245 22.88 -1.92 28.86
C GLY A 245 21.63 -1.08 28.77
N LEU A 246 21.09 -0.57 29.89
CA LEU A 246 19.98 0.40 29.89
C LEU A 246 20.46 1.83 29.55
N SER A 247 21.26 1.97 28.50
CA SER A 247 21.87 3.24 28.11
C SER A 247 22.24 3.21 26.63
N SER A 248 22.35 4.39 26.04
CA SER A 248 22.38 4.55 24.58
C SER A 248 23.69 5.08 24.02
N GLN A 249 23.91 4.79 22.73
CA GLN A 249 25.03 5.27 21.96
C GLN A 249 24.65 5.32 20.47
N THR A 250 24.85 6.48 19.83
CA THR A 250 24.67 6.65 18.39
C THR A 250 25.92 7.27 17.78
N SER A 251 26.18 7.00 16.50
CA SER A 251 27.28 7.63 15.75
C SER A 251 26.77 8.16 14.42
N PHE A 252 27.31 9.31 14.00
CA PHE A 252 26.94 9.96 12.74
C PHE A 252 28.11 10.76 12.15
N LEU A 253 28.01 11.09 10.86
CA LEU A 253 28.96 11.96 10.18
C LEU A 253 28.70 13.42 10.51
N ALA A 254 29.66 14.07 11.17
CA ALA A 254 29.61 15.48 11.50
C ALA A 254 30.59 16.28 10.63
N THR A 255 30.25 17.54 10.33
CA THR A 255 31.12 18.48 9.60
C THR A 255 31.68 19.53 10.56
N ALA A 256 32.99 19.82 10.46
CA ALA A 256 33.65 20.81 11.32
C ALA A 256 32.94 22.17 11.30
N GLY A 257 32.58 22.68 12.47
CA GLY A 257 31.91 23.97 12.64
C GLY A 257 30.40 23.96 12.36
N VAL A 258 29.80 22.83 11.97
CA VAL A 258 28.34 22.66 11.90
C VAL A 258 27.81 22.28 13.27
N SER A 259 26.65 22.85 13.64
CA SER A 259 25.95 22.55 14.89
C SER A 259 24.78 21.59 14.65
N TYR A 260 24.67 20.58 15.49
CA TYR A 260 23.64 19.56 15.55
C TYR A 260 22.85 19.68 16.87
N ILE A 261 21.65 19.08 16.92
CA ILE A 261 20.88 18.93 18.16
C ILE A 261 20.95 17.47 18.61
N ILE A 262 21.32 17.24 19.87
CA ILE A 262 21.26 15.94 20.54
C ILE A 262 20.07 16.00 21.50
N GLN A 263 19.16 15.04 21.40
CA GLN A 263 18.09 14.80 22.36
C GLN A 263 18.44 13.58 23.19
N VAL A 264 18.49 13.73 24.52
CA VAL A 264 18.57 12.64 25.48
C VAL A 264 17.24 12.57 26.22
N ASP A 265 16.59 11.41 26.18
CA ASP A 265 15.25 11.17 26.73
C ASP A 265 15.26 9.84 27.50
N GLY A 266 14.23 9.56 28.31
CA GLY A 266 14.08 8.31 29.05
C GLY A 266 13.09 7.34 28.39
N PHE A 267 13.53 6.10 28.18
CA PHE A 267 12.66 5.05 27.64
C PHE A 267 11.45 4.82 28.55
N GLY A 268 10.25 4.76 27.97
CA GLY A 268 9.01 4.46 28.70
C GLY A 268 8.68 5.39 29.87
N GLY A 269 9.23 6.61 29.89
CA GLY A 269 9.04 7.59 30.97
C GLY A 269 10.07 7.52 32.11
N ALA A 270 11.20 6.83 31.91
CA ALA A 270 12.32 6.87 32.84
C ALA A 270 12.92 8.28 32.98
N PHE A 271 13.58 8.56 34.11
CA PHE A 271 14.33 9.80 34.34
C PHE A 271 15.35 9.60 35.47
N GLY A 272 16.33 10.51 35.54
CA GLY A 272 17.30 10.53 36.63
C GLY A 272 18.63 11.15 36.22
N SER A 273 19.67 10.87 37.01
CA SER A 273 21.02 11.31 36.72
C SER A 273 21.68 10.47 35.62
N GLY A 274 22.40 11.16 34.74
CA GLY A 274 23.10 10.56 33.63
C GLY A 274 24.42 11.26 33.31
N GLN A 275 25.11 10.72 32.32
CA GLN A 275 26.34 11.31 31.78
C GLN A 275 26.32 11.26 30.26
N LEU A 276 26.78 12.32 29.60
CA LEU A 276 26.91 12.41 28.15
C LEU A 276 28.39 12.51 27.75
N THR A 277 28.83 11.59 26.89
CA THR A 277 30.18 11.59 26.31
C THR A 277 30.07 11.80 24.81
N ILE A 278 30.88 12.72 24.26
CA ILE A 278 31.02 12.98 22.83
C ILE A 278 32.46 12.70 22.43
N THR A 279 32.64 11.75 21.52
CA THR A 279 33.94 11.39 20.94
C THR A 279 33.93 11.76 19.46
N GLU A 280 34.92 12.55 19.03
CA GLU A 280 35.13 12.88 17.62
C GLU A 280 36.31 12.06 17.07
N THR A 281 36.08 11.33 15.99
CA THR A 281 37.12 10.70 15.18
C THR A 281 37.20 11.44 13.86
N PRO A 282 38.27 12.23 13.60
CA PRO A 282 38.41 12.93 12.32
C PRO A 282 38.32 11.95 11.16
N ALA A 283 37.62 12.35 10.09
CA ALA A 283 37.70 11.67 8.81
C ALA A 283 39.17 11.70 8.37
N VAL A 284 39.80 10.52 8.36
CA VAL A 284 41.01 10.32 7.58
C VAL A 284 40.56 10.40 6.12
N ALA A 285 41.25 11.19 5.30
CA ALA A 285 40.96 11.19 3.86
C ALA A 285 41.03 9.75 3.35
N VAL A 286 39.92 9.23 2.83
CA VAL A 286 39.87 7.87 2.31
C VAL A 286 40.90 7.79 1.19
N ALA A 287 41.84 6.85 1.31
CA ALA A 287 43.06 6.88 0.50
C ALA A 287 42.76 6.83 -1.02
N ASN A 288 41.59 6.31 -1.36
CA ASN A 288 41.06 6.10 -2.70
C ASN A 288 39.63 6.64 -2.88
N ASP A 289 39.32 7.75 -2.22
CA ASP A 289 38.05 8.51 -2.32
C ASP A 289 37.67 8.88 -3.77
N THR A 290 38.66 9.23 -4.60
CA THR A 290 38.45 9.71 -5.99
C THR A 290 39.18 8.82 -7.00
N CYS A 291 38.75 8.79 -8.27
CA CYS A 291 39.48 8.04 -9.31
C CYS A 291 40.93 8.52 -9.49
N ALA A 292 41.20 9.81 -9.24
CA ALA A 292 42.55 10.38 -9.27
C ALA A 292 43.45 9.91 -8.11
N THR A 293 42.87 9.32 -7.07
CA THR A 293 43.55 8.72 -5.91
C THR A 293 43.33 7.22 -5.81
N ALA A 294 42.79 6.57 -6.85
CA ALA A 294 42.48 5.14 -6.88
C ALA A 294 43.62 4.26 -6.36
N SER A 295 43.31 3.32 -5.47
CA SER A 295 44.31 2.43 -4.89
C SER A 295 44.67 1.29 -5.87
N ALA A 296 45.95 0.91 -5.93
CA ALA A 296 46.37 -0.18 -6.81
C ALA A 296 45.79 -1.52 -6.34
N ALA A 297 44.92 -2.12 -7.15
CA ALA A 297 44.29 -3.39 -6.86
C ALA A 297 45.14 -4.58 -7.34
N VAL A 298 44.92 -5.72 -6.70
CA VAL A 298 45.59 -7.01 -7.00
C VAL A 298 44.56 -8.13 -7.12
N ALA A 299 44.92 -9.21 -7.81
CA ALA A 299 44.12 -10.43 -7.80
C ALA A 299 43.95 -10.99 -6.37
N GLY A 300 42.71 -11.36 -6.01
CA GLY A 300 42.28 -11.67 -4.66
C GLY A 300 41.60 -10.49 -3.96
N SER A 301 41.83 -10.37 -2.65
CA SER A 301 41.20 -9.40 -1.73
C SER A 301 41.80 -8.00 -1.83
N ASN A 302 40.94 -6.99 -1.85
CA ASN A 302 41.24 -5.56 -1.84
C ASN A 302 40.28 -4.84 -0.87
N THR A 303 40.63 -4.85 0.41
CA THR A 303 39.79 -4.28 1.48
C THR A 303 39.67 -2.76 1.39
N PHE A 304 38.46 -2.23 1.61
CA PHE A 304 38.18 -0.79 1.68
C PHE A 304 37.27 -0.44 2.87
N ASP A 305 37.04 0.85 3.08
CA ASP A 305 36.04 1.40 4.00
C ASP A 305 35.48 2.69 3.38
N ASN A 306 34.19 2.71 3.01
CA ASN A 306 33.55 3.86 2.36
C ASN A 306 32.81 4.80 3.35
N THR A 307 32.90 4.55 4.67
CA THR A 307 32.21 5.34 5.72
C THR A 307 32.49 6.85 5.62
N PHE A 308 33.69 7.23 5.17
CA PHE A 308 34.13 8.64 5.06
C PHE A 308 34.45 9.08 3.64
N ALA A 309 34.16 8.26 2.64
CA ALA A 309 34.33 8.66 1.26
C ALA A 309 33.27 9.70 0.87
N THR A 310 33.53 10.43 -0.20
CA THR A 310 32.53 11.23 -0.89
C THR A 310 31.73 10.35 -1.86
N ALA A 311 30.81 10.96 -2.59
CA ALA A 311 30.10 10.33 -3.71
C ALA A 311 30.52 11.10 -4.97
N ASP A 312 31.57 10.65 -5.66
CA ASP A 312 32.28 11.44 -6.67
C ASP A 312 32.20 10.90 -8.11
N GLY A 313 31.86 9.63 -8.29
CA GLY A 313 31.84 8.96 -9.60
C GLY A 313 30.57 9.13 -10.45
N GLY A 314 29.56 9.84 -9.95
CA GLY A 314 28.27 10.01 -10.64
C GLY A 314 27.31 8.85 -10.36
N VAL A 315 26.52 8.47 -11.36
CA VAL A 315 25.49 7.42 -11.28
C VAL A 315 25.84 6.31 -12.28
N ALA A 316 26.01 5.07 -11.81
CA ALA A 316 26.29 3.90 -12.64
C ALA A 316 25.17 3.63 -13.66
N SER A 317 25.51 3.14 -14.85
CA SER A 317 24.51 2.93 -15.93
C SER A 317 23.52 1.79 -15.70
N CYS A 318 23.85 0.85 -14.80
CA CYS A 318 23.07 -0.34 -14.45
C CYS A 318 22.19 -0.18 -13.20
N ILE A 319 22.23 0.98 -12.54
CA ILE A 319 21.36 1.24 -11.37
C ILE A 319 19.88 1.23 -11.78
N PHE A 320 19.00 0.72 -10.91
CA PHE A 320 17.56 0.73 -11.20
C PHE A 320 17.02 2.17 -11.36
N VAL A 321 15.99 2.34 -12.21
CA VAL A 321 15.41 3.64 -12.56
C VAL A 321 14.87 4.37 -11.32
N GLY A 322 15.65 5.35 -10.84
CA GLY A 322 15.32 6.17 -9.66
C GLY A 322 16.30 6.04 -8.50
N GLY A 323 17.23 5.07 -8.55
CA GLY A 323 18.35 4.98 -7.62
C GLY A 323 19.45 6.01 -7.90
N THR A 324 20.33 6.22 -6.91
CA THR A 324 21.58 6.98 -7.04
C THR A 324 22.67 6.31 -6.22
N ASP A 325 23.91 6.35 -6.71
CA ASP A 325 25.07 5.93 -5.91
C ASP A 325 25.29 6.88 -4.73
N GLY A 326 25.64 6.29 -3.58
CA GLY A 326 26.13 6.98 -2.39
C GLY A 326 27.66 7.00 -2.36
N ASN A 327 28.24 6.84 -1.17
CA ASN A 327 29.69 6.93 -0.96
C ASN A 327 30.45 5.86 -1.76
N ASP A 328 31.49 6.28 -2.49
CA ASP A 328 32.26 5.43 -3.39
C ASP A 328 33.77 5.38 -3.10
N VAL A 329 34.40 4.29 -3.52
CA VAL A 329 35.86 4.11 -3.45
C VAL A 329 36.39 3.55 -4.75
N TRP A 330 37.63 3.92 -5.07
CA TRP A 330 38.23 3.63 -6.36
C TRP A 330 39.45 2.72 -6.29
N PHE A 331 39.60 1.88 -7.29
CA PHE A 331 40.73 1.01 -7.49
C PHE A 331 41.25 1.14 -8.91
N VAL A 332 42.55 0.97 -9.10
CA VAL A 332 43.16 0.82 -10.42
C VAL A 332 43.73 -0.59 -10.54
N TYR A 333 43.17 -1.37 -11.45
CA TYR A 333 43.58 -2.74 -11.76
C TYR A 333 44.36 -2.75 -13.08
N THR A 334 45.65 -3.07 -13.02
CA THR A 334 46.49 -3.26 -14.21
C THR A 334 46.37 -4.70 -14.70
N ALA A 335 45.86 -4.92 -15.90
CA ALA A 335 45.69 -6.24 -16.48
C ALA A 335 47.05 -6.95 -16.70
N PRO A 336 47.18 -8.26 -16.39
CA PRO A 336 48.40 -9.02 -16.64
C PRO A 336 48.88 -8.96 -18.08
N ALA A 337 50.20 -8.84 -18.28
CA ALA A 337 50.82 -8.71 -19.61
C ALA A 337 50.75 -9.98 -20.50
N ALA A 338 50.16 -11.08 -20.01
CA ALA A 338 49.86 -12.28 -20.78
C ALA A 338 48.84 -13.17 -20.02
N PRO A 339 47.90 -13.85 -20.70
CA PRO A 339 47.65 -13.86 -22.15
C PRO A 339 47.09 -12.52 -22.66
N ALA A 340 47.01 -12.35 -24.00
CA ALA A 340 46.73 -11.05 -24.63
C ALA A 340 45.31 -10.50 -24.35
N THR A 341 44.34 -11.39 -24.14
CA THR A 341 43.05 -11.07 -23.51
C THR A 341 42.72 -12.17 -22.49
N GLN A 342 42.07 -11.78 -21.40
CA GLN A 342 41.49 -12.68 -20.41
C GLN A 342 40.22 -12.06 -19.83
N PHE A 343 39.33 -12.88 -19.29
CA PHE A 343 38.20 -12.38 -18.51
C PHE A 343 38.61 -12.28 -17.03
N VAL A 344 38.21 -11.18 -16.40
CA VAL A 344 38.44 -10.89 -14.97
C VAL A 344 37.09 -10.59 -14.33
N GLN A 345 36.81 -11.28 -13.23
CA GLN A 345 35.64 -11.02 -12.39
C GLN A 345 36.02 -10.05 -11.27
N PHE A 346 35.15 -9.09 -11.01
CA PHE A 346 35.23 -8.12 -9.93
C PHE A 346 33.93 -8.25 -9.11
N ASP A 347 34.01 -8.52 -7.81
CA ASP A 347 32.83 -8.68 -6.97
C ASP A 347 32.99 -8.18 -5.54
N THR A 348 31.87 -7.80 -4.92
CA THR A 348 31.77 -7.34 -3.53
C THR A 348 31.10 -8.38 -2.62
N LEU A 349 30.76 -9.57 -3.13
CA LEU A 349 29.91 -10.60 -2.49
C LEU A 349 30.39 -11.07 -1.11
N GLY A 350 31.66 -10.84 -0.75
CA GLY A 350 32.22 -11.11 0.57
C GLY A 350 32.02 -10.01 1.62
N SER A 351 31.47 -8.85 1.25
CA SER A 351 31.41 -7.63 2.07
C SER A 351 30.26 -7.65 3.08
N ILE A 352 30.28 -8.58 4.03
CA ILE A 352 29.21 -8.84 5.01
C ILE A 352 28.78 -7.68 5.94
N ALA A 353 29.43 -6.52 5.85
CA ALA A 353 29.07 -5.30 6.58
C ALA A 353 28.39 -4.24 5.69
N LEU A 354 28.27 -4.51 4.40
CA LEU A 354 27.47 -3.77 3.43
C LEU A 354 26.25 -4.64 3.09
N ASP A 355 25.12 -4.01 2.85
CA ASP A 355 23.85 -4.64 2.47
C ASP A 355 23.54 -4.46 0.98
N ASP A 356 23.95 -3.32 0.41
CA ASP A 356 23.68 -2.93 -0.98
C ASP A 356 24.86 -2.12 -1.58
N THR A 357 25.40 -2.59 -2.70
CA THR A 357 26.55 -1.99 -3.42
C THR A 357 26.32 -1.92 -4.91
N THR A 358 26.98 -0.96 -5.56
CA THR A 358 27.04 -0.82 -7.03
C THR A 358 28.50 -0.84 -7.48
N LEU A 359 28.82 -1.57 -8.56
CA LEU A 359 30.19 -1.73 -9.07
C LEU A 359 30.29 -1.28 -10.53
N SER A 360 31.14 -0.29 -10.79
CA SER A 360 31.40 0.28 -12.13
C SER A 360 32.86 0.11 -12.51
N ILE A 361 33.15 -0.17 -13.78
CA ILE A 361 34.51 -0.30 -14.30
C ILE A 361 34.69 0.62 -15.51
N PHE A 362 35.74 1.45 -15.48
CA PHE A 362 36.06 2.44 -16.51
C PHE A 362 37.38 2.12 -17.23
N ASP A 363 37.47 2.49 -18.52
CA ASP A 363 38.69 2.35 -19.34
C ASP A 363 39.81 3.34 -18.97
N GLU A 364 39.47 4.50 -18.41
CA GLU A 364 40.39 5.43 -17.75
C GLU A 364 39.66 6.21 -16.63
N CYS A 365 40.39 6.90 -15.75
CA CYS A 365 39.79 7.74 -14.70
C CYS A 365 39.02 8.92 -15.33
N GLY A 366 37.69 8.87 -15.24
CA GLY A 366 36.78 9.79 -15.94
C GLY A 366 36.50 9.42 -17.41
N GLY A 367 36.83 8.20 -17.82
CA GLY A 367 36.62 7.65 -19.16
C GLY A 367 35.23 7.05 -19.37
N THR A 368 35.15 6.04 -20.24
CA THR A 368 33.94 5.29 -20.55
C THR A 368 33.71 4.18 -19.52
N GLU A 369 32.50 4.07 -18.98
CA GLU A 369 32.08 2.87 -18.24
C GLU A 369 32.01 1.69 -19.22
N VAL A 370 32.84 0.67 -19.02
CA VAL A 370 32.99 -0.51 -19.90
C VAL A 370 32.30 -1.76 -19.36
N ALA A 371 31.99 -1.78 -18.07
CA ALA A 371 31.12 -2.77 -17.43
C ALA A 371 30.59 -2.17 -16.12
N CYS A 372 29.37 -2.51 -15.72
CA CYS A 372 28.92 -2.30 -14.35
C CYS A 372 27.89 -3.36 -13.95
N ASN A 373 27.64 -3.47 -12.65
CA ASN A 373 26.57 -4.28 -12.08
C ASN A 373 26.14 -3.68 -10.73
N ASP A 374 24.83 -3.69 -10.47
CA ASP A 374 24.23 -3.29 -9.18
C ASP A 374 24.11 -4.57 -8.31
N ASP A 375 23.12 -5.40 -8.62
CA ASP A 375 22.84 -6.66 -7.91
C ASP A 375 23.46 -7.91 -8.56
N ALA A 376 23.99 -8.82 -7.76
CA ALA A 376 24.37 -10.17 -8.20
C ALA A 376 24.18 -11.26 -7.15
N GLY A 377 23.62 -12.40 -7.59
CA GLY A 377 23.50 -13.61 -6.77
C GLY A 377 22.28 -13.56 -5.84
N VAL A 378 22.49 -13.82 -4.54
CA VAL A 378 21.41 -13.90 -3.53
C VAL A 378 21.49 -12.74 -2.54
N GLY A 379 21.48 -11.51 -3.07
CA GLY A 379 21.55 -10.26 -2.33
C GLY A 379 21.90 -9.08 -3.24
N PHE A 380 21.99 -7.88 -2.67
CA PHE A 380 22.24 -6.63 -3.38
C PHE A 380 23.74 -6.28 -3.47
N LEU A 381 24.59 -7.31 -3.61
CA LEU A 381 26.04 -7.14 -3.72
C LEU A 381 26.47 -7.44 -5.16
N SER A 382 27.37 -6.62 -5.70
CA SER A 382 27.67 -6.61 -7.12
C SER A 382 28.71 -7.65 -7.56
N ARG A 383 28.63 -8.04 -8.83
CA ARG A 383 29.65 -8.80 -9.57
C ARG A 383 29.60 -8.45 -11.06
N ALA A 384 30.72 -7.96 -11.60
CA ALA A 384 30.91 -7.77 -13.04
C ALA A 384 32.03 -8.65 -13.59
N VAL A 385 31.95 -9.02 -14.88
CA VAL A 385 33.00 -9.75 -15.61
C VAL A 385 33.39 -8.94 -16.84
N LEU A 386 34.69 -8.66 -17.00
CA LEU A 386 35.22 -7.81 -18.07
C LEU A 386 36.30 -8.55 -18.88
N GLU A 387 36.27 -8.43 -20.21
CA GLU A 387 37.43 -8.79 -21.06
C GLU A 387 38.49 -7.69 -20.95
N VAL A 388 39.63 -8.01 -20.33
CA VAL A 388 40.72 -7.05 -20.16
C VAL A 388 41.79 -7.20 -21.23
N THR A 389 42.30 -6.07 -21.71
CA THR A 389 43.44 -6.00 -22.64
C THR A 389 44.74 -6.04 -21.86
N ALA A 390 45.66 -6.94 -22.24
CA ALA A 390 46.89 -7.19 -21.49
C ALA A 390 47.78 -5.93 -21.33
N GLY A 391 48.00 -5.52 -20.08
CA GLY A 391 48.85 -4.39 -19.71
C GLY A 391 48.16 -3.02 -19.65
N GLU A 392 46.84 -2.95 -19.93
CA GLU A 392 46.05 -1.73 -19.73
C GLU A 392 45.56 -1.60 -18.28
N ASP A 393 45.32 -0.36 -17.83
CA ASP A 393 44.77 -0.03 -16.52
C ASP A 393 43.25 0.13 -16.60
N TYR A 394 42.51 -0.42 -15.63
CA TYR A 394 41.06 -0.29 -15.51
C TYR A 394 40.71 0.31 -14.15
N PHE A 395 39.81 1.29 -14.13
CA PHE A 395 39.40 1.97 -12.90
C PHE A 395 38.10 1.37 -12.37
N VAL A 396 38.18 0.62 -11.27
CA VAL A 396 37.04 -0.04 -10.63
C VAL A 396 36.53 0.84 -9.50
N ARG A 397 35.29 1.27 -9.60
CA ARG A 397 34.55 2.03 -8.58
C ARG A 397 33.63 1.07 -7.84
N VAL A 398 33.62 1.15 -6.51
CA VAL A 398 32.68 0.45 -5.65
C VAL A 398 31.92 1.49 -4.84
N ALA A 399 30.62 1.61 -5.08
CA ALA A 399 29.70 2.48 -4.35
C ALA A 399 28.80 1.66 -3.41
N SER A 400 28.25 2.32 -2.39
CA SER A 400 27.04 1.85 -1.68
C SER A 400 25.83 2.59 -2.26
N LEU A 401 24.69 1.91 -2.46
CA LEU A 401 23.45 2.58 -2.91
C LEU A 401 23.03 3.69 -1.92
N THR A 402 22.44 4.77 -2.42
CA THR A 402 22.02 5.89 -1.55
C THR A 402 21.01 5.45 -0.50
N GLY A 403 21.44 5.48 0.77
CA GLY A 403 20.63 5.08 1.93
C GLY A 403 20.92 3.68 2.45
N SER A 404 21.84 2.92 1.81
CA SER A 404 22.33 1.64 2.30
C SER A 404 23.40 1.78 3.39
N THR A 405 23.83 0.65 3.96
CA THR A 405 24.83 0.59 5.01
C THR A 405 26.22 0.89 4.47
N LEU A 406 26.84 1.96 4.99
CA LEU A 406 28.24 2.31 4.75
C LEU A 406 29.16 1.56 5.72
N GLY A 407 30.36 1.19 5.27
CA GLY A 407 31.31 0.49 6.13
C GLY A 407 32.51 -0.12 5.42
N ALA A 408 33.11 -1.10 6.10
CA ALA A 408 34.23 -1.87 5.57
C ALA A 408 33.74 -2.95 4.58
N GLY A 409 34.37 -3.01 3.41
CA GLY A 409 34.10 -3.99 2.37
C GLY A 409 35.38 -4.58 1.78
N ASP A 410 35.22 -5.48 0.81
CA ASP A 410 36.33 -6.16 0.14
C ASP A 410 36.00 -6.38 -1.34
N LEU A 411 36.78 -5.76 -2.23
CA LEU A 411 36.70 -5.99 -3.67
C LEU A 411 37.53 -7.23 -4.03
N GLN A 412 36.83 -8.32 -4.37
CA GLN A 412 37.44 -9.56 -4.84
C GLN A 412 37.69 -9.49 -6.35
N ILE A 413 38.92 -9.80 -6.77
CA ILE A 413 39.32 -9.82 -8.18
C ILE A 413 39.80 -11.23 -8.56
N THR A 414 39.05 -11.90 -9.43
CA THR A 414 39.38 -13.25 -9.90
C THR A 414 39.79 -13.24 -11.37
N GLU A 415 41.05 -13.54 -11.65
CA GLU A 415 41.61 -13.58 -13.00
C GLU A 415 41.40 -14.92 -13.71
N GLY A 416 41.20 -14.89 -15.02
CA GLY A 416 41.12 -16.10 -15.85
C GLY A 416 39.81 -16.88 -15.68
N VAL A 417 38.73 -16.18 -15.34
CA VAL A 417 37.38 -16.74 -15.33
C VAL A 417 36.93 -17.10 -16.76
N SER A 418 35.87 -17.90 -16.88
CA SER A 418 35.21 -18.13 -18.16
C SER A 418 34.56 -16.82 -18.67
N PRO A 419 34.45 -16.64 -20.00
CA PRO A 419 33.67 -15.53 -20.55
C PRO A 419 32.21 -15.59 -20.10
N PRO A 420 31.50 -14.45 -20.08
CA PRO A 420 30.04 -14.43 -20.01
C PRO A 420 29.43 -15.14 -21.24
N PRO A 421 28.12 -15.46 -21.21
CA PRO A 421 27.41 -15.98 -22.37
C PRO A 421 27.61 -15.10 -23.61
N ALA A 422 27.69 -15.69 -24.80
CA ALA A 422 27.94 -14.94 -26.03
C ALA A 422 26.80 -13.95 -26.39
N ASN A 423 25.65 -14.07 -25.75
CA ASN A 423 24.46 -13.25 -25.87
C ASN A 423 24.05 -12.55 -24.57
N ASP A 424 25.01 -12.36 -23.66
CA ASP A 424 24.92 -11.50 -22.46
C ASP A 424 24.31 -10.13 -22.81
N LEU A 425 24.94 -9.37 -23.72
CA LEU A 425 24.41 -8.09 -24.18
C LEU A 425 23.40 -8.23 -25.33
N CYS A 426 22.35 -7.41 -25.34
CA CYS A 426 21.32 -7.35 -26.39
C CYS A 426 21.91 -7.03 -27.78
N ALA A 427 22.96 -6.21 -27.82
CA ALA A 427 23.73 -5.95 -29.04
C ALA A 427 24.27 -7.24 -29.70
N ASN A 428 24.56 -8.27 -28.90
CA ASN A 428 25.11 -9.56 -29.29
C ASN A 428 24.07 -10.70 -29.33
N ALA A 429 22.77 -10.38 -29.19
CA ALA A 429 21.67 -11.34 -29.10
C ALA A 429 21.75 -12.47 -30.16
N ILE A 430 21.72 -13.73 -29.72
CA ILE A 430 21.87 -14.90 -30.62
C ILE A 430 20.64 -15.02 -31.53
N GLN A 431 20.89 -15.21 -32.83
CA GLN A 431 19.85 -15.34 -33.84
C GLN A 431 19.11 -16.69 -33.75
N ILE A 432 17.78 -16.65 -33.61
CA ILE A 432 16.86 -17.78 -33.82
C ILE A 432 15.97 -17.47 -35.02
N ASN A 433 15.75 -18.44 -35.92
CA ASN A 433 14.93 -18.27 -37.12
C ASN A 433 13.77 -19.26 -37.13
N GLY A 434 12.55 -18.76 -36.96
CA GLY A 434 11.32 -19.56 -36.89
C GLY A 434 11.27 -20.57 -35.75
N SER A 435 10.40 -21.58 -35.89
CA SER A 435 10.26 -22.68 -34.93
C SER A 435 11.58 -23.44 -34.68
N THR A 436 11.89 -23.69 -33.40
CA THR A 436 12.99 -24.57 -32.99
C THR A 436 12.61 -26.03 -33.19
N THR A 437 13.48 -26.86 -33.80
CA THR A 437 13.24 -28.30 -33.93
C THR A 437 13.50 -29.11 -32.65
N SER A 438 14.18 -28.49 -31.68
CA SER A 438 14.48 -28.99 -30.34
C SER A 438 14.86 -27.79 -29.46
N PRO A 439 14.67 -27.82 -28.13
CA PRO A 439 15.06 -26.71 -27.26
C PRO A 439 16.55 -26.37 -27.39
N ILE A 440 16.86 -25.08 -27.38
CA ILE A 440 18.22 -24.54 -27.40
C ILE A 440 18.65 -24.32 -25.95
N THR A 441 19.73 -24.94 -25.52
CA THR A 441 20.26 -24.79 -24.15
C THR A 441 21.00 -23.45 -23.97
N PHE A 442 20.86 -22.85 -22.80
CA PHE A 442 21.57 -21.63 -22.39
C PHE A 442 22.05 -21.72 -20.93
N ASP A 443 22.78 -20.71 -20.48
CA ASP A 443 23.21 -20.53 -19.09
C ASP A 443 23.35 -19.04 -18.79
N THR A 444 22.77 -18.54 -17.68
CA THR A 444 22.82 -17.12 -17.29
C THR A 444 23.83 -16.81 -16.19
N VAL A 445 24.49 -17.81 -15.58
CA VAL A 445 25.25 -17.65 -14.30
C VAL A 445 26.36 -16.59 -14.31
N LEU A 446 26.87 -16.21 -15.48
CA LEU A 446 27.93 -15.20 -15.67
C LEU A 446 27.52 -14.03 -16.58
N ALA A 447 26.24 -13.89 -16.94
CA ALA A 447 25.81 -12.70 -17.66
C ALA A 447 25.81 -11.46 -16.75
N SER A 448 25.78 -10.29 -17.38
CA SER A 448 25.42 -9.01 -16.78
C SER A 448 23.89 -8.89 -16.70
N SER A 449 23.38 -7.71 -16.33
CA SER A 449 21.95 -7.41 -16.35
C SER A 449 21.74 -6.14 -17.21
N GLU A 450 21.18 -6.29 -18.41
CA GLU A 450 20.97 -5.21 -19.39
C GLU A 450 19.48 -4.84 -19.54
N GLY A 451 18.83 -4.51 -18.42
CA GLY A 451 17.55 -3.78 -18.43
C GLY A 451 16.51 -4.28 -17.45
N THR A 452 15.36 -3.60 -17.40
CA THR A 452 14.28 -3.92 -16.46
C THR A 452 13.28 -4.90 -17.08
N ASN A 453 13.15 -6.10 -16.55
CA ASN A 453 12.05 -7.00 -16.92
C ASN A 453 10.79 -6.67 -16.07
N PRO A 454 9.65 -6.29 -16.68
CA PRO A 454 8.46 -5.88 -15.94
C PRO A 454 7.78 -7.01 -15.14
N CYS A 455 8.14 -8.28 -15.36
CA CYS A 455 7.70 -9.43 -14.55
C CYS A 455 8.63 -9.75 -13.36
N GLY A 456 9.31 -8.75 -12.80
CA GLY A 456 10.15 -8.95 -11.60
C GLY A 456 11.46 -9.71 -11.86
N GLY A 457 11.92 -9.72 -13.12
CA GLY A 457 13.28 -10.12 -13.44
C GLY A 457 14.25 -9.04 -12.93
N SER A 458 15.23 -9.50 -12.15
CA SER A 458 16.25 -8.67 -11.50
C SER A 458 17.58 -9.42 -11.43
N GLY A 459 17.84 -10.29 -12.39
CA GLY A 459 19.01 -11.17 -12.40
C GLY A 459 19.92 -10.95 -13.60
N PRO A 460 20.88 -11.88 -13.80
CA PRO A 460 21.67 -11.98 -15.01
C PRO A 460 20.80 -12.36 -16.22
N ASP A 461 20.79 -11.51 -17.25
CA ASP A 461 19.95 -11.71 -18.43
C ASP A 461 20.73 -12.03 -19.70
N ILE A 462 20.05 -12.67 -20.66
CA ILE A 462 20.60 -13.00 -21.97
C ILE A 462 19.55 -12.77 -23.06
N PHE A 463 20.02 -12.45 -24.26
CA PHE A 463 19.15 -12.00 -25.35
C PHE A 463 19.14 -12.94 -26.56
N TYR A 464 17.98 -13.13 -27.16
CA TYR A 464 17.83 -13.80 -28.45
C TYR A 464 17.19 -12.88 -29.47
N ARG A 465 17.77 -12.80 -30.67
CA ARG A 465 17.16 -12.15 -31.82
C ARG A 465 16.33 -13.18 -32.57
N TYR A 466 15.03 -13.22 -32.30
CA TYR A 466 14.11 -14.14 -32.94
C TYR A 466 13.50 -13.50 -34.19
N THR A 467 13.73 -14.09 -35.37
CA THR A 467 13.07 -13.69 -36.62
C THR A 467 12.01 -14.72 -37.00
N ALA A 468 10.76 -14.27 -37.14
CA ALA A 468 9.63 -15.13 -37.45
C ALA A 468 9.66 -15.63 -38.91
N SER A 469 9.40 -16.92 -39.11
CA SER A 469 9.28 -17.55 -40.43
C SER A 469 7.85 -17.54 -40.98
N VAL A 470 6.85 -17.24 -40.14
CA VAL A 470 5.43 -17.13 -40.53
C VAL A 470 4.81 -15.81 -40.06
N THR A 471 3.65 -15.45 -40.61
CA THR A 471 2.73 -14.47 -40.00
C THR A 471 1.68 -15.25 -39.22
N GLY A 472 1.56 -14.99 -37.93
CA GLY A 472 0.78 -15.81 -37.01
C GLY A 472 1.18 -15.62 -35.55
N THR A 473 1.17 -16.69 -34.77
CA THR A 473 1.65 -16.70 -33.38
C THR A 473 2.99 -17.43 -33.24
N ALA A 474 3.76 -17.07 -32.23
CA ALA A 474 4.95 -17.79 -31.80
C ALA A 474 4.95 -17.96 -30.28
N LEU A 475 4.79 -19.20 -29.83
CA LEU A 475 4.93 -19.57 -28.43
C LEU A 475 6.42 -19.67 -28.10
N VAL A 476 6.91 -18.85 -27.16
CA VAL A 476 8.29 -18.85 -26.66
C VAL A 476 8.27 -19.39 -25.24
N SER A 477 8.92 -20.53 -25.03
CA SER A 477 8.84 -21.34 -23.82
C SER A 477 10.21 -21.56 -23.19
N LEU A 478 10.34 -21.29 -21.89
CA LEU A 478 11.52 -21.61 -21.07
C LEU A 478 11.35 -22.88 -20.22
N CYS A 479 10.22 -23.58 -20.39
CA CYS A 479 9.83 -24.72 -19.57
C CYS A 479 10.90 -25.83 -19.53
N GLY A 480 11.25 -26.26 -18.31
CA GLY A 480 12.32 -27.24 -18.07
C GLY A 480 13.71 -26.65 -17.86
N SER A 481 13.83 -25.31 -17.77
CA SER A 481 15.02 -24.66 -17.20
C SER A 481 15.18 -24.99 -15.70
N SER A 482 16.39 -24.87 -15.15
CA SER A 482 16.66 -25.35 -13.77
C SER A 482 16.59 -24.28 -12.68
N PHE A 483 16.05 -23.11 -13.00
CA PHE A 483 15.94 -21.95 -12.10
C PHE A 483 14.61 -21.23 -12.33
N ASP A 484 14.32 -20.27 -11.47
CA ASP A 484 13.13 -19.41 -11.54
C ASP A 484 13.34 -18.37 -12.64
N THR A 485 12.66 -18.48 -13.78
CA THR A 485 12.92 -17.64 -14.97
C THR A 485 11.96 -16.46 -15.07
N THR A 486 12.34 -15.43 -15.81
CA THR A 486 11.42 -14.43 -16.37
C THR A 486 11.69 -14.23 -17.86
N LEU A 487 10.66 -13.87 -18.63
CA LEU A 487 10.70 -13.73 -20.09
C LEU A 487 9.92 -12.51 -20.55
N GLN A 488 10.56 -11.65 -21.34
CA GLN A 488 9.95 -10.51 -22.04
C GLN A 488 10.44 -10.45 -23.48
N ALA A 489 9.56 -10.07 -24.42
CA ALA A 489 9.96 -9.74 -25.79
C ALA A 489 9.85 -8.24 -26.11
N TYR A 490 10.69 -7.75 -27.03
CA TYR A 490 10.69 -6.36 -27.51
C TYR A 490 10.74 -6.31 -29.04
N ASP A 491 10.28 -5.20 -29.63
CA ASP A 491 10.43 -4.92 -31.07
C ASP A 491 11.87 -4.57 -31.50
N GLY A 492 12.78 -4.37 -30.53
CA GLY A 492 14.21 -4.11 -30.72
C GLY A 492 14.96 -4.01 -29.39
N CYS A 493 16.29 -3.87 -29.42
CA CYS A 493 17.06 -3.58 -28.19
C CYS A 493 16.73 -2.16 -27.72
N GLY A 494 16.38 -2.01 -26.43
CA GLY A 494 15.79 -0.77 -25.92
C GLY A 494 14.46 -0.38 -26.58
N GLY A 495 13.76 -1.37 -27.17
CA GLY A 495 12.51 -1.20 -27.90
C GLY A 495 11.27 -1.21 -26.99
N THR A 496 10.09 -1.26 -27.61
CA THR A 496 8.82 -1.41 -26.89
C THR A 496 8.56 -2.88 -26.57
N ALA A 497 8.11 -3.17 -25.36
CA ALA A 497 7.67 -4.50 -24.95
C ALA A 497 6.49 -4.99 -25.81
N VAL A 498 6.52 -6.26 -26.21
CA VAL A 498 5.50 -6.90 -27.06
C VAL A 498 5.12 -8.28 -26.52
N GLY A 499 3.84 -8.66 -26.64
CA GLY A 499 3.32 -9.97 -26.22
C GLY A 499 3.29 -10.24 -24.71
N GLY A 500 3.44 -9.20 -23.89
CA GLY A 500 3.47 -9.31 -22.43
C GLY A 500 4.81 -9.82 -21.89
N CYS A 501 4.87 -9.99 -20.57
CA CYS A 501 5.94 -10.69 -19.86
C CYS A 501 5.37 -11.94 -19.17
N SER A 502 6.24 -12.85 -18.73
CA SER A 502 5.89 -13.98 -17.88
C SER A 502 7.02 -14.23 -16.88
N ASP A 503 6.63 -14.55 -15.64
CA ASP A 503 7.43 -15.21 -14.60
C ASP A 503 7.06 -16.71 -14.58
N ASP A 504 5.85 -17.05 -14.12
CA ASP A 504 5.36 -18.40 -13.87
C ASP A 504 4.30 -18.84 -14.88
N ALA A 505 4.65 -19.77 -15.78
CA ALA A 505 3.72 -20.40 -16.72
C ALA A 505 3.66 -21.94 -16.60
N CYS A 506 4.78 -22.59 -16.28
CA CYS A 506 4.91 -24.05 -16.28
C CYS A 506 5.62 -24.60 -15.03
N GLY A 507 5.26 -24.05 -13.87
CA GLY A 507 6.07 -24.08 -12.65
C GLY A 507 6.76 -22.73 -12.52
N THR A 508 7.99 -22.71 -11.97
CA THR A 508 8.83 -21.50 -11.88
C THR A 508 9.54 -21.19 -13.21
N GLN A 509 8.86 -21.37 -14.32
CA GLN A 509 9.41 -21.16 -15.66
C GLN A 509 8.37 -20.49 -16.55
N SER A 510 8.87 -19.60 -17.41
CA SER A 510 8.08 -18.61 -18.14
C SER A 510 7.74 -19.06 -19.56
N GLU A 511 6.61 -18.56 -20.06
CA GLU A 511 6.17 -18.79 -21.43
C GLU A 511 5.35 -17.58 -21.91
N ILE A 512 5.61 -17.09 -23.12
CA ILE A 512 4.85 -15.98 -23.74
C ILE A 512 4.39 -16.35 -25.15
N THR A 513 3.26 -15.80 -25.58
CA THR A 513 2.76 -15.92 -26.96
C THR A 513 2.90 -14.60 -27.70
N LEU A 514 3.72 -14.59 -28.75
CA LEU A 514 3.99 -13.42 -29.58
C LEU A 514 3.13 -13.42 -30.85
N CYS A 515 2.57 -12.26 -31.17
CA CYS A 515 1.96 -12.01 -32.48
C CYS A 515 3.02 -11.56 -33.47
N VAL A 516 3.30 -12.41 -34.45
CA VAL A 516 4.46 -12.27 -35.33
C VAL A 516 4.07 -12.07 -36.79
N THR A 517 4.89 -11.29 -37.50
CA THR A 517 4.82 -11.13 -38.96
C THR A 517 6.04 -11.75 -39.61
N GLN A 518 5.84 -12.49 -40.71
CA GLN A 518 6.91 -13.18 -41.42
C GLN A 518 8.05 -12.22 -41.79
N GLY A 519 9.28 -12.56 -41.37
CA GLY A 519 10.49 -11.79 -41.61
C GLY A 519 10.75 -10.65 -40.61
N GLN A 520 9.78 -10.31 -39.75
CA GLN A 520 10.02 -9.37 -38.64
C GLN A 520 10.86 -10.05 -37.56
N SER A 521 11.64 -9.23 -36.84
CA SER A 521 12.55 -9.68 -35.79
C SER A 521 12.19 -9.04 -34.46
N TYR A 522 12.34 -9.82 -33.40
CA TYR A 522 12.02 -9.48 -32.03
C TYR A 522 13.26 -9.78 -31.17
N ILE A 523 13.41 -9.07 -30.06
CA ILE A 523 14.37 -9.42 -29.01
C ILE A 523 13.61 -10.19 -27.95
N LEU A 524 14.17 -11.30 -27.48
CA LEU A 524 13.68 -12.05 -26.32
C LEU A 524 14.73 -11.88 -25.21
N GLN A 525 14.35 -11.25 -24.11
CA GLN A 525 15.15 -11.13 -22.89
C GLN A 525 14.77 -12.30 -21.96
N VAL A 526 15.77 -13.10 -21.58
CA VAL A 526 15.63 -14.22 -20.65
C VAL A 526 16.44 -13.88 -19.40
N ASP A 527 15.76 -13.80 -18.27
CA ASP A 527 16.33 -13.45 -16.97
C ASP A 527 15.80 -14.43 -15.90
N GLY A 528 16.09 -14.23 -14.62
CA GLY A 528 15.51 -14.96 -13.50
C GLY A 528 14.84 -14.08 -12.44
N PHE A 529 13.78 -14.63 -11.84
CA PHE A 529 13.01 -13.93 -10.82
C PHE A 529 13.85 -13.76 -9.54
N GLY A 530 13.86 -12.54 -8.98
CA GLY A 530 14.54 -12.23 -7.73
C GLY A 530 16.05 -12.54 -7.71
N GLY A 531 16.76 -12.31 -8.81
CA GLY A 531 18.21 -12.57 -8.94
C GLY A 531 18.59 -14.02 -9.28
N SER A 532 17.61 -14.89 -9.51
CA SER A 532 17.86 -16.29 -9.90
C SER A 532 18.67 -16.41 -11.20
N SER A 533 19.56 -17.38 -11.27
CA SER A 533 20.34 -17.67 -12.49
C SER A 533 20.70 -19.16 -12.59
N GLY A 534 20.96 -19.64 -13.80
CA GLY A 534 21.26 -21.05 -14.02
C GLY A 534 21.28 -21.49 -15.49
N PRO A 535 21.56 -22.78 -15.73
CA PRO A 535 21.35 -23.40 -17.03
C PRO A 535 19.85 -23.55 -17.33
N GLY A 536 19.49 -23.31 -18.58
CA GLY A 536 18.11 -23.38 -19.05
C GLY A 536 17.98 -23.85 -20.49
N GLN A 537 16.75 -23.80 -21.01
CA GLN A 537 16.45 -24.08 -22.41
C GLN A 537 15.36 -23.17 -22.94
N ILE A 538 15.46 -22.75 -24.20
CA ILE A 538 14.44 -21.98 -24.91
C ILE A 538 13.91 -22.78 -26.11
N ALA A 539 12.58 -22.86 -26.23
CA ALA A 539 11.90 -23.45 -27.38
C ALA A 539 10.93 -22.43 -28.00
N ILE A 540 10.87 -22.38 -29.32
CA ILE A 540 9.93 -21.54 -30.07
C ILE A 540 9.08 -22.41 -30.98
N THR A 541 7.75 -22.27 -30.88
CA THR A 541 6.78 -22.95 -31.75
C THR A 541 5.91 -21.93 -32.47
N GLU A 542 6.11 -21.79 -33.77
CA GLU A 542 5.28 -20.95 -34.62
C GLU A 542 4.03 -21.68 -35.13
N THR A 543 2.91 -20.96 -35.12
CA THR A 543 1.67 -21.35 -35.80
C THR A 543 1.34 -20.31 -36.86
N ALA A 544 1.18 -20.75 -38.11
CA ALA A 544 0.84 -19.85 -39.22
C ALA A 544 -0.66 -19.51 -39.23
N GLY A 545 -0.98 -18.23 -39.40
CA GLY A 545 -2.32 -17.69 -39.17
C GLY A 545 -2.42 -17.01 -37.80
N GLY A 546 -3.12 -15.88 -37.72
CA GLY A 546 -3.33 -15.09 -36.49
C GLY A 546 -2.73 -13.67 -36.50
N GLY A 547 -1.64 -13.39 -37.23
CA GLY A 547 -0.92 -12.11 -37.14
C GLY A 547 -1.71 -10.83 -37.50
N THR A 548 -2.88 -11.00 -38.11
CA THR A 548 -4.03 -10.10 -37.98
C THR A 548 -5.26 -11.01 -37.92
N VAL A 549 -6.04 -11.01 -36.84
CA VAL A 549 -7.30 -11.78 -36.82
C VAL A 549 -8.26 -11.06 -37.77
N ALA A 550 -8.80 -11.76 -38.78
CA ALA A 550 -9.55 -11.08 -39.85
C ALA A 550 -10.85 -10.42 -39.34
N ASN A 551 -11.31 -10.84 -38.17
CA ASN A 551 -12.47 -10.36 -37.43
C ASN A 551 -12.12 -9.68 -36.10
N ASP A 552 -10.95 -9.05 -36.00
CA ASP A 552 -10.58 -8.20 -34.85
C ASP A 552 -11.58 -7.06 -34.62
N ASP A 553 -11.97 -6.37 -35.70
CA ASP A 553 -13.06 -5.39 -35.70
C ASP A 553 -14.39 -6.01 -36.15
N CYS A 554 -15.52 -5.47 -35.66
CA CYS A 554 -16.86 -5.79 -36.17
C CYS A 554 -16.99 -5.60 -37.70
N SER A 555 -16.25 -4.64 -38.27
CA SER A 555 -16.23 -4.43 -39.73
C SER A 555 -15.56 -5.58 -40.52
N GLY A 556 -14.76 -6.42 -39.85
CA GLY A 556 -14.17 -7.65 -40.37
C GLY A 556 -14.88 -8.95 -39.96
N ALA A 557 -16.03 -8.85 -39.27
CA ALA A 557 -16.73 -9.98 -38.67
C ALA A 557 -16.94 -11.17 -39.64
N ILE A 558 -16.45 -12.36 -39.25
CA ILE A 558 -16.54 -13.58 -40.06
C ILE A 558 -17.96 -14.15 -40.01
N ALA A 559 -18.48 -14.65 -41.13
CA ALA A 559 -19.80 -15.28 -41.18
C ALA A 559 -19.81 -16.58 -40.34
N ALA A 560 -20.59 -16.61 -39.26
CA ALA A 560 -20.81 -17.79 -38.43
C ALA A 560 -21.94 -18.67 -38.97
N VAL A 561 -21.92 -19.95 -38.57
CA VAL A 561 -22.92 -20.96 -38.90
C VAL A 561 -23.53 -21.56 -37.63
N VAL A 562 -24.75 -22.10 -37.74
CA VAL A 562 -25.32 -22.97 -36.71
C VAL A 562 -24.42 -24.20 -36.55
N GLY A 563 -24.06 -24.53 -35.31
CA GLY A 563 -23.00 -25.46 -34.95
C GLY A 563 -21.75 -24.75 -34.44
N SER A 564 -20.59 -25.37 -34.64
CA SER A 564 -19.29 -24.94 -34.08
C SER A 564 -18.54 -23.99 -35.00
N ASN A 565 -18.06 -22.87 -34.45
CA ASN A 565 -17.26 -21.85 -35.11
C ASN A 565 -15.96 -21.64 -34.31
N ALA A 566 -14.82 -22.04 -34.86
CA ALA A 566 -13.53 -21.85 -34.19
C ALA A 566 -13.08 -20.37 -34.24
N PHE A 567 -12.45 -19.90 -33.16
CA PHE A 567 -11.77 -18.61 -33.09
C PHE A 567 -10.42 -18.72 -32.40
N ASP A 568 -9.63 -17.65 -32.50
CA ASP A 568 -8.39 -17.44 -31.75
C ASP A 568 -8.25 -15.92 -31.52
N ASN A 569 -8.26 -15.48 -30.26
CA ASN A 569 -8.10 -14.06 -29.89
C ASN A 569 -6.67 -13.70 -29.47
N ASN A 570 -5.69 -14.61 -29.57
CA ASN A 570 -4.30 -14.37 -29.17
C ASN A 570 -3.72 -13.08 -29.76
N CYS A 571 -4.07 -12.77 -31.01
CA CYS A 571 -3.61 -11.59 -31.74
C CYS A 571 -4.72 -10.59 -32.06
N ALA A 572 -5.86 -10.70 -31.38
CA ALA A 572 -6.86 -9.65 -31.39
C ALA A 572 -6.43 -8.48 -30.49
N THR A 573 -6.85 -7.29 -30.87
CA THR A 573 -6.85 -6.08 -30.05
C THR A 573 -8.14 -6.02 -29.24
N GLY A 574 -8.23 -5.07 -28.30
CA GLY A 574 -9.49 -4.76 -27.63
C GLY A 574 -10.17 -3.60 -28.34
N GLY A 575 -11.29 -3.87 -29.01
CA GLY A 575 -12.08 -2.87 -29.71
C GLY A 575 -12.86 -1.95 -28.76
N PRO A 576 -13.12 -0.68 -29.14
CA PRO A 576 -14.01 0.20 -28.38
C PRO A 576 -15.49 -0.17 -28.61
N GLY A 577 -15.87 -1.36 -28.13
CA GLY A 577 -17.24 -1.83 -28.03
C GLY A 577 -17.88 -1.41 -26.70
N PRO A 578 -19.16 -0.98 -26.67
CA PRO A 578 -19.86 -0.68 -25.42
C PRO A 578 -20.31 -2.00 -24.76
N GLY A 579 -19.41 -2.59 -23.98
CA GLY A 579 -19.65 -3.81 -23.21
C GLY A 579 -19.93 -3.54 -21.74
N THR A 580 -21.20 -3.44 -21.37
CA THR A 580 -21.65 -3.27 -19.96
C THR A 580 -21.75 -4.58 -19.18
N CYS A 581 -21.34 -5.69 -19.80
CA CYS A 581 -21.44 -7.05 -19.26
C CYS A 581 -20.28 -7.38 -18.32
N ALA A 582 -19.27 -6.51 -18.33
CA ALA A 582 -18.05 -6.55 -17.56
C ALA A 582 -18.27 -6.19 -16.07
N LEU A 583 -18.83 -7.09 -15.27
CA LEU A 583 -19.10 -6.84 -13.85
C LEU A 583 -17.81 -6.78 -13.00
N ASN A 584 -17.27 -5.57 -12.82
CA ASN A 584 -16.02 -5.25 -12.09
C ASN A 584 -14.70 -5.58 -12.82
N GLY A 585 -14.70 -5.66 -14.15
CA GLY A 585 -13.50 -5.86 -14.96
C GLY A 585 -13.57 -5.20 -16.32
N SER A 586 -12.90 -5.76 -17.32
CA SER A 586 -12.86 -5.26 -18.70
C SER A 586 -12.74 -6.40 -19.71
N ASP A 587 -13.50 -6.31 -20.81
CA ASP A 587 -13.25 -7.14 -21.99
C ASP A 587 -11.85 -6.83 -22.55
N GLY A 588 -11.10 -7.88 -22.87
CA GLY A 588 -9.79 -7.80 -23.47
C GLY A 588 -9.80 -7.92 -24.98
N ALA A 589 -9.01 -8.88 -25.48
CA ALA A 589 -8.90 -9.16 -26.90
C ALA A 589 -10.18 -9.81 -27.43
N ASP A 590 -10.80 -9.20 -28.44
CA ASP A 590 -12.11 -9.61 -28.94
C ASP A 590 -12.14 -9.97 -30.43
N VAL A 591 -13.06 -10.88 -30.78
CA VAL A 591 -13.26 -11.38 -32.13
C VAL A 591 -14.74 -11.35 -32.48
N TRP A 592 -15.03 -10.99 -33.74
CA TRP A 592 -16.39 -10.71 -34.19
C TRP A 592 -16.92 -11.74 -35.19
N PHE A 593 -18.21 -12.05 -35.10
CA PHE A 593 -18.90 -12.88 -36.06
C PHE A 593 -20.14 -12.17 -36.59
N SER A 594 -20.48 -12.38 -37.86
CA SER A 594 -21.76 -12.00 -38.43
C SER A 594 -22.65 -13.24 -38.57
N PHE A 595 -23.88 -13.16 -38.11
CA PHE A 595 -24.81 -14.29 -38.07
C PHE A 595 -26.14 -13.90 -38.70
N VAL A 596 -26.64 -14.70 -39.64
CA VAL A 596 -27.95 -14.48 -40.26
C VAL A 596 -28.95 -15.43 -39.61
N ALA A 597 -29.91 -14.87 -38.85
CA ALA A 597 -30.96 -15.67 -38.24
C ALA A 597 -31.90 -16.25 -39.31
N ASP A 598 -32.28 -17.52 -39.19
CA ASP A 598 -33.35 -18.21 -39.93
C ASP A 598 -34.55 -18.62 -39.05
N SER A 599 -34.38 -18.54 -37.73
CA SER A 599 -35.32 -18.82 -36.63
C SER A 599 -35.42 -17.61 -35.68
N THR A 600 -36.30 -17.65 -34.67
CA THR A 600 -36.46 -16.53 -33.72
C THR A 600 -35.67 -16.67 -32.42
N CYS A 601 -34.96 -17.79 -32.23
CA CYS A 601 -34.40 -18.18 -30.93
C CYS A 601 -33.12 -19.01 -31.05
N TYR A 602 -32.05 -18.62 -30.37
CA TYR A 602 -30.75 -19.32 -30.41
C TYR A 602 -30.03 -19.30 -29.06
N THR A 603 -29.11 -20.25 -28.87
CA THR A 603 -28.00 -20.09 -27.91
C THR A 603 -26.69 -19.78 -28.64
N PHE A 604 -25.83 -19.01 -27.99
CA PHE A 604 -24.47 -18.66 -28.39
C PHE A 604 -23.57 -18.95 -27.18
N ASP A 605 -22.70 -19.95 -27.26
CA ASP A 605 -21.88 -20.38 -26.12
C ASP A 605 -20.41 -20.63 -26.49
N THR A 606 -19.50 -20.40 -25.54
CA THR A 606 -18.07 -20.71 -25.65
C THR A 606 -17.70 -22.02 -24.95
N LEU A 607 -18.69 -22.77 -24.43
CA LEU A 607 -18.53 -23.93 -23.54
C LEU A 607 -17.74 -25.12 -24.13
N ALA A 608 -17.57 -25.14 -25.45
CA ALA A 608 -16.73 -26.12 -26.15
C ALA A 608 -15.24 -25.73 -26.20
N SER A 609 -14.85 -24.59 -25.63
CA SER A 609 -13.47 -24.11 -25.56
C SER A 609 -12.65 -24.87 -24.50
N THR A 610 -11.36 -25.08 -24.77
CA THR A 610 -10.45 -25.82 -23.87
C THR A 610 -9.07 -25.19 -23.74
N VAL A 611 -8.86 -23.97 -24.25
CA VAL A 611 -7.55 -23.28 -24.25
C VAL A 611 -7.71 -21.88 -23.68
N ILE A 612 -8.61 -21.06 -24.23
CA ILE A 612 -9.12 -19.89 -23.49
C ILE A 612 -9.92 -20.38 -22.28
N GLY A 613 -9.65 -19.83 -21.10
CA GLY A 613 -10.23 -20.25 -19.83
C GLY A 613 -11.45 -19.41 -19.44
N ASP A 614 -11.40 -18.11 -19.72
CA ASP A 614 -12.38 -17.10 -19.31
C ASP A 614 -12.83 -16.24 -20.51
N THR A 615 -14.14 -16.05 -20.69
CA THR A 615 -14.71 -15.42 -21.90
C THR A 615 -15.95 -14.58 -21.63
N THR A 616 -16.18 -13.55 -22.46
CA THR A 616 -17.48 -12.86 -22.58
C THR A 616 -18.08 -13.04 -23.99
N ILE A 617 -19.42 -13.09 -24.07
CA ILE A 617 -20.20 -13.12 -25.32
C ILE A 617 -21.20 -11.97 -25.34
N GLN A 618 -21.31 -11.26 -26.46
CA GLN A 618 -22.27 -10.15 -26.65
C GLN A 618 -22.92 -10.24 -28.04
N LEU A 619 -24.23 -9.95 -28.14
CA LEU A 619 -24.98 -9.96 -29.39
C LEU A 619 -25.50 -8.54 -29.73
N PHE A 620 -25.32 -8.08 -30.96
CA PHE A 620 -25.70 -6.75 -31.45
C PHE A 620 -26.53 -6.82 -32.74
N ASP A 621 -27.38 -5.83 -32.99
CA ASP A 621 -28.11 -5.70 -34.27
C ASP A 621 -27.26 -5.11 -35.40
N SER A 622 -26.15 -4.44 -35.07
CA SER A 622 -25.31 -3.69 -36.00
C SER A 622 -23.96 -3.35 -35.36
N CYS A 623 -22.91 -3.21 -36.18
CA CYS A 623 -21.60 -2.71 -35.72
C CYS A 623 -21.60 -1.26 -35.20
N SER A 624 -22.74 -0.57 -35.27
CA SER A 624 -22.93 0.80 -34.74
C SER A 624 -23.78 0.84 -33.47
N ALA A 625 -24.25 -0.31 -32.99
CA ALA A 625 -25.08 -0.41 -31.79
C ALA A 625 -24.28 0.03 -30.56
N THR A 626 -24.89 0.88 -29.71
CA THR A 626 -24.28 1.30 -28.44
C THR A 626 -24.69 0.44 -27.24
N THR A 627 -25.45 -0.64 -27.50
CA THR A 627 -26.04 -1.52 -26.49
C THR A 627 -26.22 -2.90 -27.11
N ALA A 628 -25.87 -3.95 -26.39
CA ALA A 628 -26.11 -5.33 -26.82
C ALA A 628 -27.59 -5.70 -26.68
N ILE A 629 -28.09 -6.56 -27.57
CA ILE A 629 -29.39 -7.26 -27.45
C ILE A 629 -29.38 -8.16 -26.20
N GLY A 630 -28.23 -8.76 -25.92
CA GLY A 630 -27.96 -9.56 -24.74
C GLY A 630 -26.48 -9.92 -24.67
N CYS A 631 -26.04 -10.35 -23.49
CA CYS A 631 -24.67 -10.79 -23.26
C CYS A 631 -24.57 -11.72 -22.06
N ASN A 632 -23.41 -12.37 -21.95
CA ASN A 632 -23.05 -13.22 -20.82
C ASN A 632 -21.53 -13.22 -20.62
N ASP A 633 -21.11 -13.43 -19.37
CA ASP A 633 -19.73 -13.50 -18.90
C ASP A 633 -19.52 -14.97 -18.45
N ASP A 634 -19.91 -15.28 -17.21
CA ASP A 634 -19.99 -16.65 -16.67
C ASP A 634 -21.30 -17.38 -17.03
N SER A 635 -21.23 -18.72 -17.21
CA SER A 635 -22.41 -19.59 -17.24
C SER A 635 -22.33 -20.78 -16.28
N ASP A 636 -23.44 -21.08 -15.59
CA ASP A 636 -23.67 -22.24 -14.70
C ASP A 636 -22.51 -22.66 -13.77
N GLY A 637 -21.71 -21.69 -13.30
CA GLY A 637 -20.61 -21.90 -12.35
C GLY A 637 -19.24 -22.19 -12.97
N GLY A 638 -19.06 -21.90 -14.26
CA GLY A 638 -17.76 -21.83 -14.93
C GLY A 638 -17.55 -20.50 -15.67
N LEU A 639 -16.29 -20.24 -16.04
CA LEU A 639 -15.80 -18.99 -16.65
C LEU A 639 -16.06 -18.86 -18.17
N LEU A 640 -16.83 -19.79 -18.75
CA LEU A 640 -17.17 -19.76 -20.17
C LEU A 640 -18.62 -19.32 -20.35
N SER A 641 -18.88 -18.43 -21.30
CA SER A 641 -20.18 -17.81 -21.48
C SER A 641 -21.17 -18.68 -22.27
N SER A 642 -22.45 -18.46 -21.98
CA SER A 642 -23.61 -18.97 -22.71
C SER A 642 -24.74 -17.95 -22.70
N LEU A 643 -25.07 -17.41 -23.87
CA LEU A 643 -26.13 -16.44 -24.10
C LEU A 643 -27.29 -17.10 -24.84
N THR A 644 -28.51 -17.04 -24.31
CA THR A 644 -29.73 -17.34 -25.07
C THR A 644 -30.39 -16.05 -25.54
N ALA A 645 -30.69 -15.91 -26.83
CA ALA A 645 -31.37 -14.75 -27.39
C ALA A 645 -32.70 -15.14 -28.04
N SER A 646 -33.75 -14.41 -27.69
CA SER A 646 -35.12 -14.49 -28.22
C SER A 646 -35.41 -13.32 -29.18
N GLY A 647 -36.59 -13.33 -29.81
CA GLY A 647 -37.08 -12.20 -30.60
C GLY A 647 -36.30 -11.89 -31.88
N LEU A 648 -35.36 -12.75 -32.30
CA LEU A 648 -34.56 -12.51 -33.50
C LEU A 648 -35.45 -12.59 -34.75
N SER A 649 -35.12 -11.78 -35.76
CA SER A 649 -35.89 -11.68 -37.00
C SER A 649 -35.27 -12.54 -38.12
N PRO A 650 -35.95 -13.58 -38.61
CA PRO A 650 -35.45 -14.39 -39.72
C PRO A 650 -35.13 -13.55 -40.97
N GLY A 651 -33.94 -13.75 -41.53
CA GLY A 651 -33.35 -12.97 -42.61
C GLY A 651 -32.53 -11.76 -42.18
N THR A 652 -32.53 -11.39 -40.89
CA THR A 652 -31.71 -10.29 -40.35
C THR A 652 -30.30 -10.76 -39.99
N THR A 653 -29.31 -9.90 -40.24
CA THR A 653 -27.92 -10.12 -39.81
C THR A 653 -27.68 -9.48 -38.45
N TYR A 654 -27.10 -10.25 -37.54
CA TYR A 654 -26.68 -9.85 -36.20
C TYR A 654 -25.15 -9.99 -36.09
N PHE A 655 -24.56 -9.35 -35.09
CA PHE A 655 -23.13 -9.38 -34.83
C PHE A 655 -22.85 -9.93 -33.44
N ILE A 656 -21.98 -10.94 -33.34
CA ILE A 656 -21.61 -11.60 -32.10
C ILE A 656 -20.16 -11.20 -31.80
N ARG A 657 -19.91 -10.63 -30.63
CA ARG A 657 -18.57 -10.36 -30.12
C ARG A 657 -18.23 -11.43 -29.08
N VAL A 658 -17.03 -11.99 -29.17
CA VAL A 658 -16.48 -12.90 -28.16
C VAL A 658 -15.15 -12.32 -27.69
N ALA A 659 -15.00 -12.06 -26.40
CA ALA A 659 -13.76 -11.53 -25.82
C ALA A 659 -13.21 -12.47 -24.74
N GLY A 660 -11.93 -12.29 -24.39
CA GLY A 660 -11.37 -12.85 -23.15
C GLY A 660 -11.49 -11.86 -22.00
N TRP A 661 -11.67 -12.38 -20.78
CA TRP A 661 -11.92 -11.57 -19.58
C TRP A 661 -10.63 -11.20 -18.83
N GLY A 662 -10.60 -10.03 -18.18
CA GLY A 662 -9.60 -9.67 -17.16
C GLY A 662 -8.66 -8.50 -17.49
N VAL A 663 -7.84 -8.11 -16.50
CA VAL A 663 -6.87 -6.99 -16.61
C VAL A 663 -5.59 -7.36 -17.37
N ALA A 664 -5.18 -8.61 -17.28
CA ALA A 664 -4.31 -9.29 -18.22
C ALA A 664 -5.21 -10.31 -18.92
N PRO A 665 -5.94 -9.90 -19.98
CA PRO A 665 -7.12 -10.62 -20.41
C PRO A 665 -6.78 -11.98 -21.01
N ASP A 666 -7.66 -12.94 -20.76
CA ASP A 666 -7.53 -14.31 -21.23
C ASP A 666 -7.41 -14.40 -22.75
N ARG A 667 -6.44 -15.19 -23.23
CA ARG A 667 -6.12 -15.34 -24.65
C ARG A 667 -5.97 -16.80 -25.02
N GLY A 668 -6.52 -17.17 -26.17
CA GLY A 668 -6.36 -18.52 -26.69
C GLY A 668 -7.28 -18.84 -27.86
N ALA A 669 -7.15 -20.08 -28.33
CA ALA A 669 -8.11 -20.67 -29.24
C ALA A 669 -9.40 -21.05 -28.49
N GLY A 670 -10.54 -20.86 -29.14
CA GLY A 670 -11.84 -21.17 -28.59
C GLY A 670 -12.85 -21.61 -29.65
N VAL A 671 -14.05 -21.96 -29.20
CA VAL A 671 -15.15 -22.42 -30.04
C VAL A 671 -16.43 -21.71 -29.64
N LEU A 672 -16.98 -20.91 -30.55
CA LEU A 672 -18.33 -20.37 -30.47
C LEU A 672 -19.32 -21.39 -31.06
N THR A 673 -20.14 -21.99 -30.21
CA THR A 673 -21.28 -22.83 -30.61
C THR A 673 -22.52 -21.99 -30.77
N ILE A 674 -23.22 -22.15 -31.89
CA ILE A 674 -24.54 -21.54 -32.14
C ILE A 674 -25.58 -22.65 -32.25
N THR A 675 -26.55 -22.71 -31.35
CA THR A 675 -27.63 -23.71 -31.39
C THR A 675 -28.94 -23.06 -31.78
N ASP A 676 -29.55 -23.51 -32.89
CA ASP A 676 -30.91 -23.12 -33.26
C ASP A 676 -31.94 -23.81 -32.36
N LEU A 677 -32.82 -23.02 -31.75
CA LEU A 677 -33.95 -23.49 -30.93
C LEU A 677 -35.28 -23.42 -31.71
N GLY A 678 -35.29 -22.87 -32.93
CA GLY A 678 -36.44 -22.72 -33.82
C GLY A 678 -37.40 -21.61 -33.40
N SER A 679 -37.97 -21.77 -32.21
CA SER A 679 -38.83 -20.80 -31.55
C SER A 679 -38.62 -20.91 -30.04
N CYS A 680 -38.53 -19.80 -29.32
CA CYS A 680 -38.34 -19.89 -27.88
C CYS A 680 -39.56 -20.57 -27.24
N PRO A 681 -39.37 -21.51 -26.30
CA PRO A 681 -40.48 -22.21 -25.64
C PRO A 681 -41.46 -21.30 -24.86
N CYS A 682 -41.16 -20.02 -24.68
CA CYS A 682 -41.98 -19.05 -23.95
C CYS A 682 -43.14 -18.45 -24.77
N ASP A 683 -42.95 -18.16 -26.06
CA ASP A 683 -43.94 -17.44 -26.91
C ASP A 683 -45.28 -18.19 -27.06
N GLN A 684 -45.28 -19.51 -26.85
CA GLN A 684 -46.47 -20.37 -26.90
C GLN A 684 -47.08 -20.66 -25.51
N TYR A 685 -46.35 -20.40 -24.41
CA TYR A 685 -46.67 -20.94 -23.08
C TYR A 685 -46.83 -19.90 -21.95
N VAL A 686 -46.39 -18.64 -22.15
CA VAL A 686 -46.60 -17.53 -21.21
C VAL A 686 -47.74 -16.59 -21.64
N ALA A 687 -48.36 -16.82 -22.81
CA ALA A 687 -49.58 -16.11 -23.21
C ALA A 687 -50.64 -16.19 -22.10
N ALA A 688 -50.97 -15.04 -21.51
CA ALA A 688 -51.92 -14.97 -20.40
C ALA A 688 -53.31 -15.47 -20.85
N PRO A 689 -54.10 -16.08 -19.95
CA PRO A 689 -55.48 -16.44 -20.25
C PRO A 689 -56.26 -15.25 -20.81
N ALA A 690 -57.15 -15.47 -21.78
CA ALA A 690 -57.89 -14.37 -22.44
C ALA A 690 -58.84 -13.60 -21.49
N SER A 691 -59.05 -14.10 -20.27
CA SER A 691 -59.76 -13.45 -19.16
C SER A 691 -58.86 -12.64 -18.23
N ALA A 692 -57.54 -12.63 -18.43
CA ALA A 692 -56.60 -11.94 -17.55
C ALA A 692 -56.68 -10.42 -17.67
N LEU A 693 -56.55 -9.74 -16.54
CA LEU A 693 -56.55 -8.29 -16.42
C LEU A 693 -55.11 -7.77 -16.54
N ALA A 694 -54.78 -7.10 -17.65
CA ALA A 694 -53.49 -6.43 -17.84
C ALA A 694 -53.16 -5.50 -16.65
N GLU A 695 -51.93 -5.51 -16.13
CA GLU A 695 -51.51 -4.88 -14.86
C GLU A 695 -51.93 -3.41 -14.70
N GLY A 696 -51.95 -2.65 -15.80
CA GLY A 696 -52.47 -1.28 -15.83
C GLY A 696 -51.41 -0.21 -16.04
N GLU A 697 -50.15 -0.59 -16.25
CA GLU A 697 -49.10 0.27 -16.75
C GLU A 697 -48.45 -0.23 -18.03
N GLU A 698 -47.58 0.59 -18.59
CA GLU A 698 -46.76 0.28 -19.76
C GLU A 698 -45.36 -0.11 -19.27
N CYS A 699 -44.72 -1.10 -19.91
CA CYS A 699 -43.34 -1.48 -19.58
C CYS A 699 -42.41 -0.27 -19.54
N GLY A 700 -41.59 -0.16 -18.50
CA GLY A 700 -40.68 0.96 -18.27
C GLY A 700 -41.23 2.01 -17.30
N ALA A 701 -42.48 1.85 -16.85
CA ALA A 701 -43.04 2.59 -15.73
C ALA A 701 -42.71 1.92 -14.39
N ASP A 702 -43.07 2.59 -13.30
CA ASP A 702 -43.07 2.10 -11.91
C ASP A 702 -44.21 2.84 -11.19
N THR A 703 -45.46 2.55 -11.61
CA THR A 703 -46.68 3.20 -11.10
C THR A 703 -47.41 2.38 -10.05
N ASN A 704 -47.10 1.08 -9.96
CA ASN A 704 -47.58 0.15 -8.95
C ASN A 704 -46.49 -0.23 -7.91
N GLY A 705 -45.37 0.53 -7.84
CA GLY A 705 -44.17 0.28 -7.00
C GLY A 705 -44.37 0.09 -5.49
N GLY A 706 -45.61 0.17 -5.01
CA GLY A 706 -46.05 -0.31 -3.72
C GLY A 706 -45.24 0.23 -2.56
N CYS A 707 -44.68 -0.67 -1.76
CA CYS A 707 -43.89 -0.33 -0.59
C CYS A 707 -42.53 0.30 -0.92
N ASN A 708 -42.09 0.26 -2.18
CA ASN A 708 -40.87 0.91 -2.67
C ASN A 708 -41.17 2.32 -3.23
N ALA A 709 -42.40 2.59 -3.64
CA ALA A 709 -42.86 3.88 -4.14
C ALA A 709 -43.11 4.90 -3.00
N THR A 710 -43.03 6.20 -3.31
CA THR A 710 -43.37 7.28 -2.37
C THR A 710 -44.23 8.34 -3.05
N PRO A 711 -45.54 8.46 -2.73
CA PRO A 711 -46.30 7.62 -1.79
C PRO A 711 -46.47 6.18 -2.29
N GLU A 712 -46.82 5.25 -1.38
CA GLU A 712 -47.11 3.87 -1.76
C GLU A 712 -48.27 3.81 -2.77
N ALA A 713 -48.14 2.95 -3.79
CA ALA A 713 -49.12 2.80 -4.87
C ALA A 713 -49.32 1.33 -5.22
N PHE A 714 -50.56 0.84 -5.17
CA PHE A 714 -50.88 -0.59 -5.37
C PHE A 714 -52.00 -0.77 -6.38
N ARG A 715 -51.99 -1.88 -7.11
CA ARG A 715 -53.15 -2.31 -7.89
C ARG A 715 -54.08 -3.17 -7.03
N ALA A 716 -55.32 -2.73 -6.83
CA ALA A 716 -56.34 -3.55 -6.17
C ALA A 716 -56.72 -4.79 -7.02
N ILE A 717 -56.72 -5.97 -6.40
CA ILE A 717 -57.16 -7.25 -6.98
C ILE A 717 -58.06 -8.01 -6.00
N THR A 718 -58.78 -9.02 -6.50
CA THR A 718 -59.77 -9.82 -5.76
C THR A 718 -59.59 -11.32 -6.02
N CYS A 719 -60.16 -12.17 -5.16
CA CYS A 719 -60.13 -13.61 -5.36
C CYS A 719 -60.78 -14.00 -6.70
N GLY A 720 -60.11 -14.86 -7.46
CA GLY A 720 -60.50 -15.27 -8.81
C GLY A 720 -59.85 -14.44 -9.92
N ASP A 721 -59.26 -13.27 -9.60
CA ASP A 721 -58.57 -12.48 -10.63
C ASP A 721 -57.33 -13.21 -11.15
N THR A 722 -57.14 -13.14 -12.47
CA THR A 722 -55.89 -13.48 -13.15
C THR A 722 -55.30 -12.19 -13.70
N ILE A 723 -54.04 -11.92 -13.39
CA ILE A 723 -53.32 -10.72 -13.78
C ILE A 723 -52.27 -11.09 -14.82
N ALA A 724 -52.19 -10.32 -15.90
CA ALA A 724 -51.12 -10.39 -16.89
C ALA A 724 -50.25 -9.15 -16.74
N GLY A 725 -48.94 -9.33 -16.71
CA GLY A 725 -48.02 -8.23 -16.43
C GLY A 725 -46.63 -8.40 -17.03
N ASN A 726 -45.76 -7.45 -16.78
CA ASN A 726 -44.39 -7.42 -17.28
C ASN A 726 -43.45 -6.75 -16.26
N SER A 727 -42.21 -7.22 -16.14
CA SER A 727 -41.24 -6.71 -15.17
C SER A 727 -39.89 -6.49 -15.83
N TRP A 728 -39.28 -5.31 -15.62
CA TRP A 728 -38.00 -4.92 -16.23
C TRP A 728 -36.96 -4.47 -15.20
N LYS A 729 -35.69 -4.40 -15.63
CA LYS A 729 -34.53 -4.15 -14.76
C LYS A 729 -33.37 -3.52 -15.53
N ASP A 730 -32.82 -2.43 -15.01
CA ASP A 730 -31.65 -1.69 -15.55
C ASP A 730 -30.68 -1.31 -14.40
N PHE A 731 -29.65 -2.13 -14.21
CA PHE A 731 -28.49 -1.91 -13.33
C PHE A 731 -27.38 -1.09 -14.00
N GLY A 732 -27.66 -0.39 -15.09
CA GLY A 732 -26.86 0.73 -15.56
C GLY A 732 -26.80 1.88 -14.54
N ILE A 733 -26.51 3.09 -15.03
CA ILE A 733 -26.16 4.25 -14.19
C ILE A 733 -27.26 4.64 -13.16
N GLN A 734 -28.51 4.19 -13.32
CA GLN A 734 -29.64 4.60 -12.48
C GLN A 734 -30.20 3.52 -11.54
N GLY A 735 -29.81 2.24 -11.69
CA GLY A 735 -30.21 1.17 -10.76
C GLY A 735 -31.74 1.00 -10.61
N LEU A 736 -32.48 1.12 -11.71
CA LEU A 736 -33.95 1.08 -11.72
C LEU A 736 -34.45 -0.35 -11.92
N ARG A 737 -35.55 -0.70 -11.25
CA ARG A 737 -36.19 -2.00 -11.33
C ARG A 737 -37.69 -1.81 -11.18
N ASP A 738 -38.46 -2.44 -12.06
CA ASP A 738 -39.90 -2.52 -11.92
C ASP A 738 -40.28 -3.36 -10.70
N THR A 739 -41.26 -2.90 -9.92
CA THR A 739 -41.71 -3.65 -8.76
C THR A 739 -43.21 -3.72 -8.71
N ASP A 740 -43.77 -4.85 -9.14
CA ASP A 740 -45.21 -5.00 -9.26
C ASP A 740 -45.88 -5.30 -7.93
N TRP A 741 -46.70 -4.37 -7.43
CA TRP A 741 -47.47 -4.60 -6.20
C TRP A 741 -48.99 -4.57 -6.38
N TYR A 742 -49.60 -5.63 -5.87
CA TYR A 742 -51.04 -5.86 -5.88
C TYR A 742 -51.57 -5.94 -4.45
N GLU A 743 -52.77 -5.43 -4.19
CA GLU A 743 -53.41 -5.40 -2.86
C GLU A 743 -54.79 -6.08 -2.89
N PHE A 744 -55.08 -6.94 -1.90
CA PHE A 744 -56.37 -7.62 -1.74
C PHE A 744 -56.76 -7.74 -0.26
N THR A 745 -58.05 -8.00 0.01
CA THR A 745 -58.58 -8.16 1.37
C THR A 745 -59.32 -9.48 1.50
N ILE A 746 -59.05 -10.22 2.58
CA ILE A 746 -59.79 -11.42 2.97
C ILE A 746 -60.66 -11.14 4.21
N THR A 747 -61.89 -11.65 4.23
CA THR A 747 -62.92 -11.29 5.23
C THR A 747 -63.04 -12.29 6.40
N SER A 748 -62.43 -13.45 6.26
CA SER A 748 -62.40 -14.58 7.21
C SER A 748 -60.98 -15.16 7.25
N THR A 749 -60.73 -16.14 8.12
CA THR A 749 -59.47 -16.88 8.06
C THR A 749 -59.50 -17.82 6.87
N SER A 750 -58.55 -17.67 5.95
CA SER A 750 -58.56 -18.31 4.64
C SER A 750 -57.16 -18.74 4.19
N ASP A 751 -57.10 -19.78 3.37
CA ASP A 751 -55.88 -20.19 2.67
C ASP A 751 -55.77 -19.37 1.37
N VAL A 752 -54.58 -18.85 1.07
CA VAL A 752 -54.31 -18.03 -0.11
C VAL A 752 -53.32 -18.74 -1.02
N THR A 753 -53.70 -18.92 -2.28
CA THR A 753 -52.87 -19.52 -3.32
C THR A 753 -52.63 -18.52 -4.45
N ILE A 754 -51.38 -18.32 -4.82
CA ILE A 754 -50.95 -17.52 -5.97
C ILE A 754 -50.18 -18.44 -6.91
N LYS A 755 -50.67 -18.64 -8.14
CA LYS A 755 -50.05 -19.53 -9.14
C LYS A 755 -49.85 -18.78 -10.44
N GLY A 756 -48.74 -18.99 -11.13
CA GLY A 756 -48.46 -18.24 -12.35
C GLY A 756 -47.31 -18.76 -13.19
N ARG A 757 -47.01 -18.02 -14.26
CA ARG A 757 -45.90 -18.23 -15.18
C ARG A 757 -45.14 -16.94 -15.42
N SER A 758 -43.83 -17.04 -15.62
CA SER A 758 -42.98 -15.93 -16.04
C SER A 758 -41.99 -16.36 -17.12
N GLN A 759 -41.62 -15.43 -18.00
CA GLN A 759 -40.48 -15.57 -18.92
C GLN A 759 -39.12 -15.47 -18.20
N PHE A 760 -39.10 -14.96 -16.98
CA PHE A 760 -37.92 -14.73 -16.14
C PHE A 760 -37.96 -15.56 -14.84
N GLU A 761 -36.93 -15.49 -14.00
CA GLU A 761 -36.93 -16.07 -12.64
C GLU A 761 -37.71 -15.12 -11.70
N PRO A 762 -38.96 -15.45 -11.30
CA PRO A 762 -39.79 -14.51 -10.58
C PRO A 762 -39.57 -14.66 -9.07
N GLN A 763 -39.35 -13.52 -8.43
CA GLN A 763 -39.46 -13.39 -6.98
C GLN A 763 -40.91 -13.04 -6.65
N VAL A 764 -41.66 -13.98 -6.10
CA VAL A 764 -43.06 -13.75 -5.66
C VAL A 764 -43.16 -13.82 -4.15
N VAL A 765 -43.69 -12.77 -3.54
CA VAL A 765 -43.75 -12.61 -2.08
C VAL A 765 -45.14 -12.17 -1.65
N LEU A 766 -45.64 -12.76 -0.55
CA LEU A 766 -46.88 -12.37 0.11
C LEU A 766 -46.58 -11.59 1.40
N LEU A 767 -47.13 -10.38 1.51
CA LEU A 767 -46.88 -9.43 2.59
C LEU A 767 -48.20 -9.00 3.24
N ASN A 768 -48.12 -8.49 4.47
CA ASN A 768 -49.25 -7.81 5.11
C ASN A 768 -49.37 -6.34 4.67
N ASN A 769 -50.47 -5.71 5.11
CA ASN A 769 -50.74 -4.29 4.97
C ASN A 769 -49.58 -3.36 5.41
N ASP A 770 -48.72 -3.79 6.34
CA ASP A 770 -47.61 -2.99 6.86
C ASP A 770 -46.29 -3.25 6.09
N CYS A 771 -46.36 -3.81 4.88
CA CYS A 771 -45.22 -4.16 4.03
C CYS A 771 -44.23 -5.17 4.65
N THR A 772 -44.66 -5.91 5.68
CA THR A 772 -43.83 -6.95 6.32
C THR A 772 -44.26 -8.33 5.85
N ALA A 773 -43.28 -9.17 5.46
CA ALA A 773 -43.55 -10.47 4.83
C ALA A 773 -44.20 -11.46 5.82
N ILE A 774 -45.26 -12.14 5.38
CA ILE A 774 -45.90 -13.23 6.13
C ILE A 774 -45.64 -14.56 5.39
N VAL A 775 -44.50 -15.16 5.73
CA VAL A 775 -44.27 -16.63 5.78
C VAL A 775 -43.94 -17.39 4.47
N GLN A 776 -44.12 -16.89 3.24
CA GLN A 776 -43.56 -17.57 2.04
C GLN A 776 -42.92 -16.66 0.98
N ILE A 777 -41.82 -17.17 0.41
CA ILE A 777 -41.21 -16.72 -0.85
C ILE A 777 -41.21 -17.92 -1.79
N ALA A 778 -41.83 -17.79 -2.97
CA ALA A 778 -41.52 -18.67 -4.08
C ALA A 778 -40.44 -18.01 -4.93
N VAL A 779 -39.24 -18.58 -4.89
CA VAL A 779 -38.27 -18.44 -5.98
C VAL A 779 -38.45 -19.68 -6.83
N ALA A 780 -38.88 -19.54 -8.09
CA ALA A 780 -38.84 -20.68 -8.99
C ALA A 780 -37.37 -21.08 -9.18
N PRO A 781 -37.01 -22.37 -9.10
CA PRO A 781 -35.61 -22.77 -9.27
C PRO A 781 -35.11 -22.33 -10.65
N PRO A 782 -33.86 -21.87 -10.78
CA PRO A 782 -33.30 -21.48 -12.06
C PRO A 782 -33.38 -22.66 -13.02
N ARG A 783 -34.26 -22.54 -14.00
CA ARG A 783 -34.34 -23.45 -15.14
C ARG A 783 -33.88 -22.69 -16.37
N LEU A 784 -32.80 -23.21 -16.95
CA LEU A 784 -32.49 -23.07 -18.37
C LEU A 784 -33.79 -23.22 -19.19
N ALA A 785 -34.03 -22.26 -20.10
CA ALA A 785 -35.31 -21.90 -20.72
C ALA A 785 -36.27 -21.09 -19.81
N GLY A 786 -36.39 -19.79 -20.11
CA GLY A 786 -37.23 -18.80 -19.43
C GLY A 786 -38.74 -19.08 -19.49
N CYS A 787 -39.17 -20.01 -18.65
CA CYS A 787 -40.55 -20.46 -18.47
C CYS A 787 -40.73 -20.97 -17.03
N ALA A 788 -40.72 -20.08 -16.06
CA ALA A 788 -40.88 -20.41 -14.65
C ALA A 788 -42.37 -20.55 -14.27
N ASN A 789 -42.86 -21.77 -14.00
CA ASN A 789 -44.08 -21.93 -13.21
C ASN A 789 -43.75 -21.59 -11.75
N PHE A 790 -44.58 -20.78 -11.10
CA PHE A 790 -44.47 -20.49 -9.66
C PHE A 790 -45.79 -20.75 -8.93
N SER A 791 -45.68 -21.07 -7.63
CA SER A 791 -46.81 -21.24 -6.72
C SER A 791 -46.40 -20.79 -5.32
N VAL A 792 -47.11 -19.81 -4.76
CA VAL A 792 -47.05 -19.44 -3.34
C VAL A 792 -48.34 -19.92 -2.69
N VAL A 793 -48.25 -20.58 -1.53
CA VAL A 793 -49.43 -21.10 -0.81
C VAL A 793 -49.28 -20.75 0.67
N ALA A 794 -50.13 -19.87 1.16
CA ALA A 794 -50.10 -19.38 2.53
C ALA A 794 -51.41 -19.76 3.24
N ASN A 795 -51.31 -20.64 4.23
CA ASN A 795 -52.48 -21.20 4.92
C ASN A 795 -52.82 -20.42 6.19
N ASP A 796 -54.06 -20.54 6.65
CA ASP A 796 -54.58 -19.97 7.90
C ASP A 796 -54.39 -18.43 8.02
N LEU A 797 -54.41 -17.69 6.90
CA LEU A 797 -54.28 -16.23 6.91
C LEU A 797 -55.53 -15.59 7.52
N ALA A 798 -55.37 -14.85 8.61
CA ALA A 798 -56.47 -14.19 9.31
C ALA A 798 -57.08 -13.05 8.48
N ALA A 799 -58.38 -12.76 8.71
CA ALA A 799 -59.08 -11.66 8.06
C ALA A 799 -58.30 -10.32 8.11
N GLY A 800 -58.01 -9.74 6.94
CA GLY A 800 -57.12 -8.59 6.80
C GLY A 800 -56.79 -8.22 5.35
N THR A 801 -56.01 -7.15 5.18
CA THR A 801 -55.48 -6.71 3.87
C THR A 801 -54.05 -7.21 3.69
N TYR A 802 -53.78 -7.72 2.49
CA TYR A 802 -52.55 -8.40 2.09
C TYR A 802 -52.08 -7.88 0.74
N ARG A 803 -50.77 -8.00 0.50
CA ARG A 803 -50.09 -7.47 -0.69
C ARG A 803 -49.26 -8.55 -1.36
N VAL A 804 -49.34 -8.65 -2.68
CA VAL A 804 -48.49 -9.53 -3.51
C VAL A 804 -47.46 -8.66 -4.20
N PHE A 805 -46.19 -9.03 -4.05
CA PHE A 805 -45.09 -8.50 -4.86
C PHE A 805 -44.72 -9.52 -5.94
N VAL A 806 -44.55 -9.06 -7.17
CA VAL A 806 -43.94 -9.80 -8.29
C VAL A 806 -42.79 -8.97 -8.85
N GLY A 807 -41.69 -9.63 -9.25
CA GLY A 807 -40.61 -8.98 -9.98
C GLY A 807 -39.42 -9.90 -10.22
N MET A 808 -38.50 -9.48 -11.09
CA MET A 808 -37.35 -10.33 -11.51
C MET A 808 -36.36 -10.58 -10.37
N ALA A 809 -35.85 -11.79 -10.19
CA ALA A 809 -34.95 -12.13 -9.09
C ALA A 809 -33.70 -11.19 -9.00
N PRO A 810 -33.17 -10.90 -7.80
CA PRO A 810 -32.03 -9.99 -7.64
C PRO A 810 -30.78 -10.40 -8.43
N ALA A 811 -30.53 -11.70 -8.56
CA ALA A 811 -29.38 -12.27 -9.27
C ALA A 811 -29.53 -12.32 -10.80
N GLN A 812 -30.72 -12.07 -11.35
CA GLN A 812 -30.93 -12.04 -12.80
C GLN A 812 -30.33 -10.77 -13.42
N LEU A 813 -29.74 -10.88 -14.60
CA LEU A 813 -29.19 -9.74 -15.34
C LEU A 813 -30.28 -8.76 -15.85
N ASP A 814 -29.83 -7.61 -16.32
CA ASP A 814 -30.71 -6.57 -16.88
C ASP A 814 -31.60 -7.11 -17.97
N THR A 815 -32.89 -6.82 -17.86
CA THR A 815 -33.91 -7.26 -18.82
C THR A 815 -34.77 -6.05 -19.15
N LEU A 816 -34.55 -5.50 -20.34
CA LEU A 816 -35.21 -4.29 -20.81
C LEU A 816 -36.56 -4.59 -21.46
N CYS A 817 -37.41 -3.57 -21.54
CA CYS A 817 -38.68 -3.62 -22.25
C CYS A 817 -38.53 -4.03 -23.71
N GLY A 818 -39.35 -4.99 -24.15
CA GLY A 818 -39.32 -5.50 -25.52
C GLY A 818 -38.21 -6.51 -25.81
N SER A 819 -37.50 -6.99 -24.77
CA SER A 819 -36.58 -8.13 -24.85
C SER A 819 -37.26 -9.46 -25.19
N GLY A 820 -38.58 -9.57 -25.00
CA GLY A 820 -39.32 -10.83 -25.15
C GLY A 820 -38.97 -11.85 -24.06
N ALA A 821 -38.49 -11.36 -22.91
CA ALA A 821 -38.13 -12.15 -21.73
C ALA A 821 -38.66 -11.52 -20.41
N ASN A 822 -39.58 -10.56 -20.52
CA ASN A 822 -40.06 -9.71 -19.42
C ASN A 822 -41.53 -9.95 -19.02
N ASP A 823 -42.28 -10.81 -19.72
CA ASP A 823 -43.72 -11.03 -19.45
C ASP A 823 -44.00 -12.08 -18.37
N TYR A 824 -45.08 -11.91 -17.61
CA TYR A 824 -45.61 -12.87 -16.65
C TYR A 824 -47.15 -12.86 -16.55
N TRP A 825 -47.72 -13.87 -15.90
CA TRP A 825 -49.11 -13.82 -15.40
C TRP A 825 -49.26 -14.65 -14.12
N PHE A 826 -50.23 -14.30 -13.27
CA PHE A 826 -50.62 -15.10 -12.11
C PHE A 826 -52.13 -15.05 -11.85
N SER A 827 -52.67 -16.06 -11.15
CA SER A 827 -54.00 -16.05 -10.57
C SER A 827 -53.96 -16.01 -9.04
N LEU A 828 -54.92 -15.31 -8.44
CA LEU A 828 -55.15 -15.26 -7.00
C LEU A 828 -56.36 -16.11 -6.62
N GLN A 829 -56.18 -17.06 -5.72
CA GLN A 829 -57.24 -17.89 -5.14
C GLN A 829 -57.24 -17.74 -3.61
N VAL A 830 -58.44 -17.76 -3.01
CA VAL A 830 -58.67 -17.68 -1.57
C VAL A 830 -59.76 -18.69 -1.20
N SER A 831 -59.45 -19.66 -0.35
CA SER A 831 -60.36 -20.73 0.11
C SER A 831 -60.48 -20.75 1.65
N ASP A 832 -61.45 -21.45 2.21
CA ASP A 832 -61.64 -21.50 3.66
C ASP A 832 -60.57 -22.34 4.37
N ALA A 833 -59.92 -21.77 5.40
CA ALA A 833 -58.76 -22.36 6.08
C ALA A 833 -59.15 -23.52 7.02
N THR A 834 -59.42 -24.70 6.48
CA THR A 834 -59.58 -25.93 7.28
C THR A 834 -58.74 -27.10 6.74
N PRO A 835 -57.69 -27.54 7.47
CA PRO A 835 -56.88 -28.67 7.06
C PRO A 835 -57.68 -29.98 7.02
N GLY A 836 -57.78 -30.59 5.83
CA GLY A 836 -58.24 -31.97 5.68
C GLY A 836 -59.74 -32.17 5.51
N VAL A 837 -60.49 -31.15 5.08
CA VAL A 837 -61.83 -31.38 4.51
C VAL A 837 -61.66 -31.80 3.05
N CYS A 838 -62.42 -32.81 2.65
CA CYS A 838 -62.67 -33.22 1.28
C CYS A 838 -63.51 -32.14 0.60
N ASP A 839 -62.90 -31.40 -0.33
CA ASP A 839 -63.57 -30.26 -0.97
C ASP A 839 -64.63 -30.74 -1.96
N ILE A 840 -65.76 -30.05 -1.96
CA ILE A 840 -66.95 -30.39 -2.73
C ILE A 840 -67.19 -29.31 -3.82
N ASP A 841 -66.49 -28.16 -3.76
CA ASP A 841 -66.27 -27.25 -4.89
C ASP A 841 -65.31 -27.91 -5.89
N PHE A 842 -65.81 -28.97 -6.55
CA PHE A 842 -64.94 -29.91 -7.25
C PHE A 842 -64.18 -29.26 -8.42
N ASN A 843 -64.71 -28.19 -9.01
CA ASN A 843 -64.04 -27.47 -10.10
C ASN A 843 -63.27 -26.22 -9.62
N ASN A 844 -63.24 -25.97 -8.30
CA ASN A 844 -62.57 -24.86 -7.62
C ASN A 844 -62.97 -23.49 -8.20
N ASN A 845 -64.27 -23.29 -8.48
CA ASN A 845 -64.82 -22.05 -9.05
C ASN A 845 -65.39 -21.07 -8.01
N CYS A 846 -65.39 -21.45 -6.72
CA CYS A 846 -65.92 -20.72 -5.57
C CYS A 846 -67.45 -20.55 -5.54
N VAL A 847 -68.20 -21.43 -6.21
CA VAL A 847 -69.67 -21.47 -6.24
C VAL A 847 -70.16 -22.83 -5.74
N PHE A 848 -70.22 -23.01 -4.41
CA PHE A 848 -70.59 -24.29 -3.81
C PHE A 848 -71.80 -24.20 -2.85
N PRO A 849 -72.72 -25.19 -2.84
CA PRO A 849 -72.92 -26.29 -3.80
C PRO A 849 -73.67 -25.88 -5.06
N GLU A 850 -73.18 -26.30 -6.23
CA GLU A 850 -73.93 -26.21 -7.49
C GLU A 850 -73.95 -27.53 -8.31
N ASP A 851 -74.81 -27.57 -9.32
CA ASP A 851 -74.92 -28.74 -10.21
C ASP A 851 -73.64 -28.94 -11.07
N ALA A 852 -72.82 -27.89 -11.25
CA ALA A 852 -71.57 -27.94 -12.00
C ALA A 852 -70.51 -28.80 -11.32
N ASP A 853 -70.36 -28.71 -9.99
CA ASP A 853 -69.44 -29.56 -9.21
C ASP A 853 -69.66 -31.04 -9.49
N VAL A 854 -70.93 -31.45 -9.47
CA VAL A 854 -71.36 -32.82 -9.70
C VAL A 854 -71.17 -33.24 -11.17
N ILE A 855 -71.42 -32.32 -12.10
CA ILE A 855 -71.20 -32.55 -13.54
C ILE A 855 -69.70 -32.74 -13.82
N ASP A 856 -68.84 -31.88 -13.27
CA ASP A 856 -67.41 -31.90 -13.51
C ASP A 856 -66.73 -33.08 -12.81
N PHE A 857 -67.19 -33.45 -11.61
CA PHE A 857 -66.78 -34.71 -10.94
C PHE A 857 -67.05 -35.93 -11.85
N PHE A 858 -68.26 -36.03 -12.43
CA PHE A 858 -68.57 -37.11 -13.36
C PHE A 858 -67.87 -37.01 -14.72
N ASN A 859 -67.57 -35.80 -15.22
CA ASN A 859 -66.78 -35.62 -16.44
C ASN A 859 -65.35 -36.14 -16.24
N VAL A 860 -64.70 -35.78 -15.12
CA VAL A 860 -63.35 -36.25 -14.77
C VAL A 860 -63.35 -37.76 -14.48
N LEU A 861 -64.36 -38.28 -13.76
CA LEU A 861 -64.55 -39.72 -13.55
C LEU A 861 -64.67 -40.50 -14.87
N ALA A 862 -65.28 -39.88 -15.90
CA ALA A 862 -65.41 -40.44 -17.24
C ALA A 862 -64.16 -40.25 -18.13
N GLY A 863 -63.10 -39.61 -17.61
CA GLY A 863 -61.83 -39.41 -18.30
C GLY A 863 -61.70 -38.10 -19.08
N ALA A 864 -62.49 -37.07 -18.78
CA ALA A 864 -62.25 -35.71 -19.27
C ALA A 864 -61.13 -35.02 -18.48
N GLU A 865 -60.40 -34.11 -19.12
CA GLU A 865 -59.41 -33.27 -18.46
C GLU A 865 -60.07 -32.01 -17.85
N CYS A 866 -59.76 -31.72 -16.59
CA CYS A 866 -60.11 -30.46 -15.94
C CYS A 866 -58.86 -29.91 -15.24
N LEU A 867 -58.52 -28.65 -15.50
CA LEU A 867 -57.26 -28.03 -15.04
C LEU A 867 -57.37 -27.33 -13.68
N SER A 868 -58.59 -27.01 -13.24
CA SER A 868 -58.87 -26.43 -11.92
C SER A 868 -59.47 -27.45 -10.93
N CYS A 869 -59.88 -28.62 -11.39
CA CYS A 869 -60.63 -29.55 -10.55
C CYS A 869 -59.76 -30.30 -9.53
N ASP A 870 -60.41 -30.72 -8.46
CA ASP A 870 -59.83 -31.53 -7.38
C ASP A 870 -59.64 -33.01 -7.77
N SER A 871 -59.05 -33.79 -6.86
CA SER A 871 -58.73 -35.20 -7.12
C SER A 871 -59.99 -36.08 -7.16
N ILE A 872 -60.05 -37.01 -8.11
CA ILE A 872 -61.12 -38.03 -8.17
C ILE A 872 -60.96 -39.14 -7.12
N ASP A 873 -59.77 -39.28 -6.52
CA ASP A 873 -59.51 -40.05 -5.29
C ASP A 873 -60.08 -39.29 -4.08
N PHE A 874 -61.42 -39.23 -4.00
CA PHE A 874 -62.12 -38.33 -3.09
C PHE A 874 -61.89 -38.68 -1.63
N ASN A 875 -61.68 -39.98 -1.31
CA ASN A 875 -61.37 -40.43 0.04
C ASN A 875 -59.86 -40.61 0.32
N ARG A 876 -59.00 -40.26 -0.66
CA ARG A 876 -57.52 -40.26 -0.56
C ARG A 876 -56.92 -41.61 -0.18
N ASN A 877 -57.58 -42.71 -0.53
CA ASN A 877 -57.09 -44.06 -0.25
C ASN A 877 -56.09 -44.59 -1.32
N SER A 878 -55.84 -43.80 -2.37
CA SER A 878 -54.97 -44.12 -3.51
C SER A 878 -55.49 -45.23 -4.44
N VAL A 879 -56.78 -45.57 -4.37
CA VAL A 879 -57.48 -46.49 -5.27
C VAL A 879 -58.55 -45.69 -6.02
N PHE A 880 -58.21 -45.19 -7.20
CA PHE A 880 -59.11 -44.37 -8.00
C PHE A 880 -59.08 -44.74 -9.49
N PRO A 881 -60.19 -44.57 -10.22
CA PRO A 881 -61.53 -44.30 -9.70
C PRO A 881 -62.17 -45.58 -9.13
N GLU A 882 -62.82 -45.50 -7.96
CA GLU A 882 -63.67 -46.58 -7.44
C GLU A 882 -65.08 -46.14 -7.02
N ASP A 883 -65.99 -47.11 -6.87
CA ASP A 883 -67.38 -46.85 -6.44
C ASP A 883 -67.44 -46.13 -5.06
N GLN A 884 -66.42 -46.33 -4.21
CA GLN A 884 -66.33 -45.74 -2.89
C GLN A 884 -66.03 -44.23 -2.95
N ASP A 885 -65.22 -43.73 -3.91
CA ASP A 885 -65.01 -42.29 -4.14
C ASP A 885 -66.33 -41.59 -4.43
N VAL A 886 -67.15 -42.19 -5.32
CA VAL A 886 -68.46 -41.66 -5.71
C VAL A 886 -69.43 -41.68 -4.54
N ILE A 887 -69.43 -42.77 -3.76
CA ILE A 887 -70.26 -42.88 -2.55
C ILE A 887 -69.87 -41.81 -1.52
N ASP A 888 -68.58 -41.58 -1.31
CA ASP A 888 -68.07 -40.63 -0.33
C ASP A 888 -68.32 -39.18 -0.78
N PHE A 889 -68.12 -38.86 -2.05
CA PHE A 889 -68.48 -37.55 -2.63
C PHE A 889 -69.96 -37.23 -2.39
N PHE A 890 -70.88 -38.17 -2.69
CA PHE A 890 -72.30 -37.96 -2.45
C PHE A 890 -72.70 -37.95 -0.97
N ASN A 891 -72.01 -38.69 -0.10
CA ASN A 891 -72.24 -38.64 1.34
C ASN A 891 -71.92 -37.25 1.90
N VAL A 892 -70.77 -36.68 1.49
CA VAL A 892 -70.30 -35.39 2.00
C VAL A 892 -71.10 -34.24 1.37
N LEU A 893 -71.46 -34.32 0.08
CA LEU A 893 -72.45 -33.43 -0.55
C LEU A 893 -73.81 -33.45 0.17
N ALA A 894 -74.20 -34.59 0.75
CA ALA A 894 -75.39 -34.73 1.59
C ALA A 894 -75.22 -34.28 3.06
N GLY A 895 -74.06 -33.71 3.41
CA GLY A 895 -73.75 -33.18 4.75
C GLY A 895 -73.15 -34.19 5.74
N ALA A 896 -72.62 -35.33 5.26
CA ALA A 896 -71.78 -36.19 6.09
C ALA A 896 -70.39 -35.57 6.31
N PRO A 897 -69.69 -35.89 7.41
CA PRO A 897 -68.27 -35.57 7.56
C PRO A 897 -67.43 -36.36 6.54
N CYS A 898 -66.23 -35.86 6.23
CA CYS A 898 -65.30 -36.51 5.32
C CYS A 898 -64.87 -37.92 5.79
N PRO A 899 -64.52 -38.80 4.84
CA PRO A 899 -64.25 -40.21 5.11
C PRO A 899 -62.87 -40.52 5.72
N TYR A 900 -62.01 -39.51 5.94
CA TYR A 900 -60.64 -39.63 6.47
C TYR A 900 -60.36 -38.72 7.68
#